data_AF-A0AAW5WZ79-F1
#
_entry.id   AF-A0AAW5WZ79-F1
#
_cell.length_a   1.000
_cell.length_b   1.000
_cell.length_c   1.000
_cell.angle_alpha   90.00
_cell.angle_beta   90.00
_cell.angle_gamma   90.00
#
_symmetry.space_group_name_H-M   'P 1'
#
loop_
_entity.id
_entity.type
_entity.pdbx_description
1 polymer ?
#
loop_
_entity_poly.entity_id
_entity_poly.type
_entity_poly.pdbx_seq_one_letter_code
_entity_poly.pdbx_strand_id
1 'polypeptide(L)'
;MKEVKEYIIGLDIGTNSCGYVVTDKQNNILKLKGKTAIGARLFKEGQAAADRRSFRTTRRRLARRRWRLSLLEEIFDPEMAKVDSSFFRRLKESDYSPKDSRKQFNAIVFENATADKEFYDKYPTIYHLRNALMHDDQKHDLREIFMAVHHIVKYRGNFLREDSVKAFKATKFSLRGEDGIGPVDKLNDLLKEIYSEHAPELEISNLTKIEEIVKDKQLYKQDKLKQIANLLTKAVDSKDKAKLNKDIAKQVANALMGYMIRFDTIFNLSDVDSKDYKVKFSDANIDEKLDTLTSLLTDKQTEFVLELQSIYNTIVLNEIVPDGMSLSESMVKKYDDHKKDLKLYKEYIDSLSDKKKAKQLEAAYALYVNYRKADLLAAKNLLGKKADNMNNFEVFGKFVSDNLDDSELANKIKARLDLGEFLPKQRTNQNGVIPYQLHQVELTQILEKQGKYYPFLITPNPVESHRNNAPYEISELVSFRVPYYVGPLIDNQSIKDKQNKNKFAWMVRQKQGQITPWNFEEMVDTTESANQFIKRMTRKDTYLLAEDVLPKSSLIYQKFMILDELNRIKIDGKKLTSEQKHDIFEKLFKKQKSINLDNLKNYLLVEGNIPGLIEGLSDGINFNNSFSTYIDYRNIFGDEIDNPNKQADFEKMIEWSTVFEDRKIFKRKLKEITWLTPEQINQVSSKRYSGWGRLSKKLLTQITDENGVNILQRLWNEPETLTEVLANPVIKRKISEANSLFVQINKVENILDDAYTSPQNKKAIRQVIRVVDDIIVAAHGKKPSQIAIEFTRSSKNESKVPDTRKKQLDKIYNKISSEILDSSIKNELKNLKSNKYLSKDKLFLYFKQMGRDAYTGDKLSLDQLQNYDIDHIFPRSFIKDDSLDNRVLTQKPINAKKSDYGIPALEFGNKYVPDLGITVKEMWKLWQENGLISKSKLINLCTNPKKIGLKRASGFINRQLVETSQVIKLVAIILQAELPDTEIIEVKALQNTILRESFHLYKNRSVNDYHHAIDAYLTTIVGNYLYQVYPKLRPYFVYGQFKKFNQDKNIDILKRLKNFNFLRQLIFNTDDNIYISGTKEIVFNKKDIVHKLETAYGYKYMNISRECCQKTSSLFDQTLYAHNSNVKNSLIPKKKGLPTEIYGGYSGNKDSFLS
;
A
#
# COMPACT_ATOMS: atom_id res chain seq x y z
N MET A 1 51.88 -6.68 22.09
CA MET A 1 50.69 -6.43 21.26
C MET A 1 50.34 -4.95 21.37
N LYS A 2 50.19 -4.21 20.25
CA LYS A 2 49.81 -2.79 20.32
C LYS A 2 48.36 -2.69 20.75
N GLU A 3 48.09 -1.99 21.85
CA GLU A 3 46.75 -1.68 22.33
C GLU A 3 45.97 -0.95 21.23
N VAL A 4 44.77 -1.43 20.88
CA VAL A 4 43.91 -0.77 19.91
C VAL A 4 43.48 0.56 20.51
N LYS A 5 43.87 1.70 19.93
CA LYS A 5 43.44 3.04 20.39
C LYS A 5 41.92 3.19 20.29
N GLU A 6 41.36 4.22 20.93
CA GLU A 6 39.97 4.59 20.68
C GLU A 6 39.72 4.82 19.18
N TYR A 7 38.63 4.26 18.67
CA TYR A 7 38.33 4.26 17.24
C TYR A 7 36.85 4.59 16.96
N ILE A 8 36.59 4.93 15.71
CA ILE A 8 35.29 5.32 15.15
C ILE A 8 34.96 4.37 14.00
N ILE A 9 33.71 3.91 13.93
CA ILE A 9 33.19 3.18 12.76
C ILE A 9 32.34 4.14 11.93
N GLY A 10 32.56 4.17 10.61
CA GLY A 10 31.64 4.80 9.65
C GLY A 10 30.82 3.78 8.91
N LEU A 11 29.56 4.09 8.65
CA LEU A 11 28.64 3.23 7.89
C LEU A 11 27.88 4.04 6.84
N ASP A 12 27.95 3.61 5.58
CA ASP A 12 27.07 4.02 4.47
C ASP A 12 26.07 2.89 4.22
N ILE A 13 24.81 3.08 4.64
CA ILE A 13 23.82 2.02 4.65
C ILE A 13 22.88 2.18 3.45
N GLY A 14 22.94 1.24 2.52
CA GLY A 14 22.04 1.14 1.38
C GLY A 14 21.07 -0.03 1.49
N THR A 15 20.13 -0.12 0.55
CA THR A 15 19.15 -1.23 0.47
C THR A 15 19.77 -2.57 0.05
N ASN A 16 20.96 -2.53 -0.55
CA ASN A 16 21.68 -3.67 -1.13
C ASN A 16 23.21 -3.62 -0.84
N SER A 17 23.64 -2.71 0.03
CA SER A 17 25.03 -2.55 0.40
C SER A 17 25.18 -1.92 1.78
N CYS A 18 26.33 -2.14 2.40
CA CYS A 18 26.77 -1.46 3.61
C CYS A 18 28.26 -1.15 3.45
N GLY A 19 28.58 0.11 3.14
CA GLY A 19 29.95 0.62 3.19
C GLY A 19 30.41 0.77 4.63
N TYR A 20 31.69 0.52 4.90
CA TYR A 20 32.28 0.71 6.21
C TYR A 20 33.70 1.26 6.17
N VAL A 21 34.08 1.96 7.22
CA VAL A 21 35.47 2.35 7.51
C VAL A 21 35.72 2.36 9.02
N VAL A 22 36.98 2.20 9.42
CA VAL A 22 37.41 2.35 10.81
C VAL A 22 38.53 3.39 10.91
N THR A 23 38.35 4.41 11.75
CA THR A 23 39.31 5.50 11.90
C THR A 23 39.67 5.78 13.35
N ASP A 24 40.76 6.50 13.60
CA ASP A 24 40.95 7.19 14.88
C ASP A 24 40.20 8.55 14.92
N LYS A 25 40.35 9.29 16.03
CA LYS A 25 39.76 10.62 16.23
C LYS A 25 40.35 11.70 15.30
N GLN A 26 41.49 11.43 14.65
CA GLN A 26 42.13 12.30 13.66
C GLN A 26 41.76 11.90 12.21
N ASN A 27 40.77 11.02 12.04
CA ASN A 27 40.31 10.50 10.75
C ASN A 27 41.34 9.65 10.00
N ASN A 28 42.38 9.13 10.65
CA ASN A 28 43.30 8.19 10.03
C ASN A 28 42.65 6.82 9.92
N ILE A 29 42.63 6.22 8.72
CA ILE A 29 42.10 4.88 8.51
C ILE A 29 43.01 3.86 9.20
N LEU A 30 42.43 3.04 10.08
CA LEU A 30 43.17 2.06 10.86
C LEU A 30 43.42 0.78 10.08
N LYS A 31 44.44 0.02 10.50
CA LYS A 31 44.65 -1.36 10.06
C LYS A 31 44.19 -2.32 11.16
N LEU A 32 43.25 -3.20 10.83
CA LEU A 32 42.79 -4.27 11.70
C LEU A 32 43.22 -5.61 11.12
N LYS A 33 43.83 -6.48 11.94
CA LYS A 33 44.38 -7.78 11.50
C LYS A 33 45.23 -7.69 10.21
N GLY A 34 46.05 -6.64 10.10
CA GLY A 34 46.95 -6.41 8.96
C GLY A 34 46.29 -5.83 7.69
N LYS A 35 44.97 -5.62 7.67
CA LYS A 35 44.24 -5.06 6.52
C LYS A 35 43.77 -3.64 6.82
N THR A 36 43.83 -2.76 5.82
CA THR A 36 43.21 -1.42 5.90
C THR A 36 41.71 -1.58 6.08
N ALA A 37 41.17 -1.04 7.17
CA ALA A 37 39.78 -1.23 7.58
C ALA A 37 38.84 -0.27 6.83
N ILE A 38 38.73 -0.46 5.52
CA ILE A 38 37.83 0.26 4.62
C ILE A 38 37.28 -0.72 3.58
N GLY A 39 35.97 -0.69 3.34
CA GLY A 39 35.34 -1.64 2.44
C GLY A 39 33.83 -1.50 2.32
N ALA A 40 33.21 -2.48 1.67
CA ALA A 40 31.76 -2.57 1.59
C ALA A 40 31.27 -4.03 1.56
N ARG A 41 30.13 -4.26 2.18
CA ARG A 41 29.37 -5.52 2.14
C ARG A 41 28.20 -5.36 1.18
N LEU A 42 28.22 -6.09 0.07
CA LEU A 42 27.14 -6.09 -0.93
C LEU A 42 26.23 -7.29 -0.71
N PHE A 43 24.92 -7.09 -0.85
CA PHE A 43 23.93 -8.14 -0.64
C PHE A 43 22.70 -7.92 -1.54
N LYS A 44 21.94 -8.98 -1.78
CA LYS A 44 20.67 -8.83 -2.52
C LYS A 44 19.64 -8.10 -1.66
N GLU A 45 18.95 -7.14 -2.24
CA GLU A 45 17.82 -6.44 -1.61
C GLU A 45 16.78 -7.46 -1.06
N GLY A 46 16.25 -7.19 0.14
CA GLY A 46 15.23 -8.03 0.75
C GLY A 46 13.90 -7.98 -0.03
N GLN A 47 13.35 -9.13 -0.41
CA GLN A 47 12.11 -9.19 -1.18
C GLN A 47 10.87 -9.27 -0.27
N ALA A 48 9.77 -8.65 -0.70
CA ALA A 48 8.48 -8.77 -0.03
C ALA A 48 7.93 -10.21 -0.14
N ALA A 49 7.14 -10.63 0.85
CA ALA A 49 6.58 -11.98 0.90
C ALA A 49 5.22 -12.13 0.19
N ALA A 50 4.80 -11.14 -0.61
CA ALA A 50 3.48 -11.08 -1.24
C ALA A 50 3.21 -12.28 -2.16
N ASP A 51 4.09 -12.54 -3.13
CA ASP A 51 3.95 -13.68 -4.05
C ASP A 51 3.91 -15.02 -3.31
N ARG A 52 4.78 -15.18 -2.30
CA ARG A 52 4.81 -16.38 -1.46
C ARG A 52 3.51 -16.55 -0.66
N ARG A 53 2.87 -15.45 -0.24
CA ARG A 53 1.55 -15.44 0.40
C ARG A 53 0.48 -15.89 -0.59
N SER A 54 0.44 -15.31 -1.79
CA SER A 54 -0.51 -15.68 -2.86
C SER A 54 -0.45 -17.18 -3.17
N PHE A 55 0.74 -17.72 -3.47
CA PHE A 55 0.90 -19.15 -3.75
C PHE A 55 0.49 -20.04 -2.57
N ARG A 56 0.77 -19.61 -1.33
CA ARG A 56 0.37 -20.36 -0.12
C ARG A 56 -1.15 -20.39 0.03
N THR A 57 -1.83 -19.27 -0.21
CA THR A 57 -3.30 -19.18 -0.19
C THR A 57 -3.92 -20.07 -1.25
N THR A 58 -3.43 -20.03 -2.49
CA THR A 58 -3.92 -20.90 -3.57
C THR A 58 -3.77 -22.38 -3.23
N ARG A 59 -2.61 -22.81 -2.69
CA ARG A 59 -2.40 -24.20 -2.25
C ARG A 59 -3.40 -24.62 -1.17
N ARG A 60 -3.62 -23.78 -0.16
CA ARG A 60 -4.61 -24.05 0.91
C ARG A 60 -6.03 -24.14 0.37
N ARG A 61 -6.42 -23.24 -0.54
CA ARG A 61 -7.74 -23.27 -1.19
C ARG A 61 -7.96 -24.57 -1.96
N LEU A 62 -6.97 -25.02 -2.74
CA LEU A 62 -7.03 -26.28 -3.48
C LEU A 62 -7.06 -27.51 -2.56
N ALA A 63 -6.31 -27.49 -1.45
CA ALA A 63 -6.35 -28.55 -0.44
C ALA A 63 -7.73 -28.64 0.24
N ARG A 64 -8.30 -27.51 0.69
CA ARG A 64 -9.65 -27.45 1.29
C ARG A 64 -10.73 -27.89 0.32
N ARG A 65 -10.61 -27.55 -0.98
CA ARG A 65 -11.53 -28.05 -2.01
C ARG A 65 -11.46 -29.57 -2.11
N ARG A 66 -10.26 -30.16 -2.17
CA ARG A 66 -10.10 -31.62 -2.20
C ARG A 66 -10.65 -32.30 -0.95
N TRP A 67 -10.40 -31.72 0.23
CA TRP A 67 -10.95 -32.21 1.49
C TRP A 67 -12.47 -32.27 1.48
N ARG A 68 -13.15 -31.21 1.02
CA ARG A 68 -14.63 -31.23 0.89
C ARG A 68 -15.14 -32.27 -0.10
N LEU A 69 -14.45 -32.45 -1.22
CA LEU A 69 -14.85 -33.46 -2.21
C LEU A 69 -14.64 -34.89 -1.67
N SER A 70 -13.59 -35.11 -0.86
CA SER A 70 -13.38 -36.39 -0.18
C SER A 70 -14.50 -36.70 0.81
N LEU A 71 -14.97 -35.70 1.57
CA LEU A 71 -16.11 -35.88 2.48
C LEU A 71 -17.40 -36.17 1.71
N LEU A 72 -17.59 -35.53 0.55
CA LEU A 72 -18.73 -35.83 -0.32
C LEU A 72 -18.68 -37.27 -0.85
N GLU A 73 -17.50 -37.71 -1.30
CA GLU A 73 -17.28 -39.11 -1.72
C GLU A 73 -17.59 -40.08 -0.58
N GLU A 74 -17.09 -39.83 0.65
CA GLU A 74 -17.40 -40.63 1.85
C GLU A 74 -18.91 -40.75 2.13
N ILE A 75 -19.67 -39.66 1.99
CA ILE A 75 -21.13 -39.67 2.21
C ILE A 75 -21.85 -40.51 1.15
N PHE A 76 -21.40 -40.45 -0.11
CA PHE A 76 -22.03 -41.19 -1.21
C PHE A 76 -21.56 -42.64 -1.35
N ASP A 77 -20.36 -42.98 -0.87
CA ASP A 77 -19.72 -44.29 -1.09
C ASP A 77 -20.58 -45.51 -0.71
N PRO A 78 -21.22 -45.56 0.47
CA PRO A 78 -22.00 -46.73 0.86
C PRO A 78 -23.18 -47.03 -0.07
N GLU A 79 -23.83 -45.99 -0.59
CA GLU A 79 -24.98 -46.14 -1.51
C GLU A 79 -24.53 -46.25 -2.97
N MET A 80 -23.46 -45.54 -3.36
CA MET A 80 -22.88 -45.63 -4.69
C MET A 80 -22.32 -47.02 -4.96
N ALA A 81 -21.67 -47.66 -3.98
CA ALA A 81 -21.10 -48.99 -4.16
C ALA A 81 -22.15 -50.07 -4.49
N LYS A 82 -23.40 -49.88 -4.05
CA LYS A 82 -24.54 -50.76 -4.38
C LYS A 82 -25.02 -50.59 -5.81
N VAL A 83 -24.84 -49.39 -6.38
CA VAL A 83 -25.22 -49.06 -7.77
C VAL A 83 -24.08 -49.36 -8.74
N ASP A 84 -22.86 -48.93 -8.38
CA ASP A 84 -21.68 -49.01 -9.21
C ASP A 84 -20.40 -48.85 -8.36
N SER A 85 -19.86 -49.98 -7.91
CA SER A 85 -18.64 -50.06 -7.07
C SER A 85 -17.38 -49.51 -7.74
N SER A 86 -17.39 -49.30 -9.06
CA SER A 86 -16.23 -48.79 -9.80
C SER A 86 -16.31 -47.30 -10.14
N PHE A 87 -17.43 -46.63 -9.87
CA PHE A 87 -17.70 -45.24 -10.25
C PHE A 87 -16.59 -44.25 -9.81
N PHE A 88 -16.25 -44.19 -8.53
CA PHE A 88 -15.22 -43.26 -8.03
C PHE A 88 -13.83 -43.57 -8.58
N ARG A 89 -13.55 -44.85 -8.84
CA ARG A 89 -12.31 -45.27 -9.49
C ARG A 89 -12.23 -44.74 -10.92
N ARG A 90 -13.32 -44.84 -11.70
CA ARG A 90 -13.40 -44.26 -13.06
C ARG A 90 -13.19 -42.76 -13.03
N LEU A 91 -13.82 -42.05 -12.09
CA LEU A 91 -13.67 -40.61 -11.94
C LEU A 91 -12.22 -40.20 -11.65
N LYS A 92 -11.51 -40.97 -10.79
CA LYS A 92 -10.10 -40.74 -10.48
C LYS A 92 -9.17 -41.04 -11.67
N GLU A 93 -9.47 -42.06 -12.46
CA GLU A 93 -8.75 -42.43 -13.69
C GLU A 93 -9.08 -41.52 -14.90
N SER A 94 -10.04 -40.60 -14.78
CA SER A 94 -10.42 -39.67 -15.86
C SER A 94 -9.30 -38.72 -16.30
N ASP A 95 -8.34 -38.45 -15.41
CA ASP A 95 -7.16 -37.61 -15.68
C ASP A 95 -6.04 -38.36 -16.44
N TYR A 96 -6.15 -39.69 -16.63
CA TYR A 96 -5.16 -40.48 -17.35
C TYR A 96 -5.39 -40.43 -18.87
N SER A 97 -4.28 -40.33 -19.61
CA SER A 97 -4.28 -40.36 -21.07
C SER A 97 -4.70 -41.74 -21.58
N PRO A 98 -5.40 -41.84 -22.73
CA PRO A 98 -5.60 -43.12 -23.41
C PRO A 98 -4.30 -43.84 -23.79
N LYS A 99 -3.16 -43.12 -23.85
CA LYS A 99 -1.83 -43.70 -24.10
C LYS A 99 -1.17 -44.27 -22.83
N ASP A 100 -1.79 -44.12 -21.67
CA ASP A 100 -1.26 -44.60 -20.39
C ASP A 100 -1.78 -46.01 -20.10
N SER A 101 -0.88 -46.97 -19.87
CA SER A 101 -1.25 -48.37 -19.62
C SER A 101 -2.06 -48.57 -18.33
N ARG A 102 -2.09 -47.59 -17.42
CA ARG A 102 -2.92 -47.63 -16.21
C ARG A 102 -4.37 -47.23 -16.45
N LYS A 103 -4.71 -46.69 -17.63
CA LYS A 103 -6.09 -46.32 -17.99
C LYS A 103 -6.89 -47.61 -18.19
N GLN A 104 -7.75 -47.96 -17.23
CA GLN A 104 -8.54 -49.20 -17.32
C GLN A 104 -9.97 -48.95 -17.84
N PHE A 105 -10.46 -47.72 -17.72
CA PHE A 105 -11.83 -47.37 -18.12
C PHE A 105 -11.84 -46.37 -19.26
N ASN A 106 -12.63 -46.68 -20.31
CA ASN A 106 -12.86 -45.81 -21.46
C ASN A 106 -14.07 -44.87 -21.26
N ALA A 107 -14.96 -45.20 -20.34
CA ALA A 107 -16.07 -44.35 -19.89
C ALA A 107 -15.77 -43.69 -18.53
N ILE A 108 -16.47 -42.62 -18.21
CA ILE A 108 -16.28 -41.81 -17.01
C ILE A 108 -17.49 -41.93 -16.06
N VAL A 109 -18.69 -41.61 -16.53
CA VAL A 109 -19.87 -41.51 -15.65
C VAL A 109 -20.51 -42.88 -15.48
N PHE A 110 -20.72 -43.61 -16.58
CA PHE A 110 -21.30 -44.94 -16.64
C PHE A 110 -20.25 -45.99 -17.02
N GLU A 111 -20.66 -47.26 -17.05
CA GLU A 111 -19.77 -48.41 -17.26
C GLU A 111 -19.21 -48.50 -18.68
N ASN A 112 -19.96 -47.99 -19.67
CA ASN A 112 -19.58 -48.08 -21.08
C ASN A 112 -19.75 -46.74 -21.83
N ALA A 113 -19.04 -46.61 -22.94
CA ALA A 113 -18.97 -45.37 -23.72
C ALA A 113 -20.31 -44.97 -24.37
N THR A 114 -21.18 -45.93 -24.65
CA THR A 114 -22.52 -45.68 -25.22
C THR A 114 -23.42 -44.98 -24.21
N ALA A 115 -23.47 -45.50 -22.98
CA ALA A 115 -24.24 -44.90 -21.89
C ALA A 115 -23.71 -43.49 -21.52
N ASP A 116 -22.39 -43.30 -21.53
CA ASP A 116 -21.79 -41.97 -21.36
C ASP A 116 -22.22 -41.01 -22.47
N LYS A 117 -22.23 -41.47 -23.73
CA LYS A 117 -22.67 -40.67 -24.87
C LYS A 117 -24.13 -40.27 -24.73
N GLU A 118 -25.01 -41.21 -24.39
CA GLU A 118 -26.44 -40.94 -24.14
C GLU A 118 -26.63 -39.91 -23.02
N PHE A 119 -25.85 -40.02 -21.94
CA PHE A 119 -25.84 -39.03 -20.86
C PHE A 119 -25.43 -37.64 -21.32
N TYR A 120 -24.37 -37.51 -22.12
CA TYR A 120 -23.92 -36.22 -22.65
C TYR A 120 -24.85 -35.64 -23.72
N ASP A 121 -25.51 -36.50 -24.52
CA ASP A 121 -26.51 -36.09 -25.50
C ASP A 121 -27.78 -35.58 -24.79
N LYS A 122 -28.21 -36.26 -23.71
CA LYS A 122 -29.34 -35.84 -22.85
C LYS A 122 -29.01 -34.56 -22.06
N TYR A 123 -27.78 -34.44 -21.55
CA TYR A 123 -27.33 -33.31 -20.76
C TYR A 123 -26.05 -32.68 -21.35
N PRO A 124 -26.19 -31.78 -22.35
CA PRO A 124 -25.05 -31.18 -23.03
C PRO A 124 -24.11 -30.41 -22.10
N THR A 125 -24.62 -29.93 -20.96
CA THR A 125 -23.83 -29.26 -19.93
C THR A 125 -24.29 -29.70 -18.54
N ILE A 126 -23.42 -29.56 -17.54
CA ILE A 126 -23.75 -29.85 -16.14
C ILE A 126 -24.95 -29.03 -15.61
N TYR A 127 -25.23 -27.88 -16.20
CA TYR A 127 -26.36 -27.03 -15.83
C TYR A 127 -27.69 -27.58 -16.36
N HIS A 128 -27.70 -28.30 -17.50
CA HIS A 128 -28.87 -29.04 -17.96
C HIS A 128 -29.24 -30.14 -16.96
N LEU A 129 -28.23 -30.89 -16.49
CA LEU A 129 -28.44 -31.92 -15.48
C LEU A 129 -28.96 -31.35 -14.16
N ARG A 130 -28.35 -30.28 -13.63
CA ARG A 130 -28.83 -29.60 -12.42
C ARG A 130 -30.27 -29.11 -12.58
N ASN A 131 -30.56 -28.48 -13.72
CA ASN A 131 -31.90 -27.97 -14.01
C ASN A 131 -32.94 -29.08 -14.06
N ALA A 132 -32.60 -30.22 -14.69
CA ALA A 132 -33.47 -31.39 -14.72
C ALA A 132 -33.73 -31.92 -13.31
N LEU A 133 -32.68 -32.16 -12.52
CA LEU A 133 -32.81 -32.66 -11.14
C LEU A 133 -33.56 -31.72 -10.18
N MET A 134 -33.59 -30.41 -10.49
CA MET A 134 -34.36 -29.42 -9.72
C MET A 134 -35.85 -29.41 -10.05
N HIS A 135 -36.27 -29.87 -11.22
CA HIS A 135 -37.66 -29.77 -11.68
C HIS A 135 -38.32 -31.13 -11.84
N ASP A 136 -37.59 -32.12 -12.33
CA ASP A 136 -38.03 -33.51 -12.47
C ASP A 136 -38.12 -34.18 -11.10
N ASP A 137 -39.31 -34.68 -10.77
CA ASP A 137 -39.59 -35.38 -9.51
C ASP A 137 -39.43 -36.91 -9.64
N GLN A 138 -39.08 -37.42 -10.82
CA GLN A 138 -38.80 -38.83 -11.04
C GLN A 138 -37.49 -39.26 -10.36
N LYS A 139 -37.35 -40.58 -10.17
CA LYS A 139 -36.11 -41.16 -9.64
C LYS A 139 -35.00 -41.07 -10.69
N HIS A 140 -33.93 -40.34 -10.38
CA HIS A 140 -32.73 -40.29 -11.21
C HIS A 140 -31.66 -41.30 -10.78
N ASP A 141 -30.71 -41.58 -11.67
CA ASP A 141 -29.55 -42.42 -11.37
C ASP A 141 -28.63 -41.71 -10.36
N LEU A 142 -28.15 -42.47 -9.37
CA LEU A 142 -27.32 -41.92 -8.29
C LEU A 142 -26.02 -41.28 -8.81
N ARG A 143 -25.47 -41.77 -9.93
CA ARG A 143 -24.28 -41.20 -10.59
C ARG A 143 -24.57 -39.82 -11.17
N GLU A 144 -25.75 -39.61 -11.75
CA GLU A 144 -26.20 -38.29 -12.23
C GLU A 144 -26.32 -37.30 -11.07
N ILE A 145 -26.96 -37.72 -9.98
CA ILE A 145 -27.13 -36.92 -8.76
C ILE A 145 -25.75 -36.53 -8.21
N PHE A 146 -24.84 -37.50 -8.08
CA PHE A 146 -23.48 -37.22 -7.60
C PHE A 146 -22.77 -36.20 -8.48
N MET A 147 -22.86 -36.29 -9.81
CA MET A 147 -22.20 -35.36 -10.72
C MET A 147 -22.68 -33.92 -10.52
N ALA A 148 -23.99 -33.71 -10.32
CA ALA A 148 -24.58 -32.41 -10.03
C ALA A 148 -24.13 -31.84 -8.67
N VAL A 149 -24.21 -32.65 -7.61
CA VAL A 149 -23.81 -32.27 -6.24
C VAL A 149 -22.31 -31.99 -6.18
N HIS A 150 -21.47 -32.86 -6.75
CA HIS A 150 -20.02 -32.68 -6.84
C HIS A 150 -19.65 -31.38 -7.56
N HIS A 151 -20.36 -31.01 -8.63
CA HIS A 151 -20.16 -29.73 -9.30
C HIS A 151 -20.42 -28.54 -8.37
N ILE A 152 -21.54 -28.56 -7.64
CA ILE A 152 -21.92 -27.51 -6.68
C ILE A 152 -20.88 -27.41 -5.55
N VAL A 153 -20.50 -28.51 -4.91
CA VAL A 153 -19.52 -28.52 -3.80
C VAL A 153 -18.13 -28.05 -4.27
N LYS A 154 -17.74 -28.39 -5.50
CA LYS A 154 -16.45 -28.00 -6.10
C LYS A 154 -16.40 -26.51 -6.44
N TYR A 155 -17.49 -25.94 -6.93
CA TYR A 155 -17.62 -24.56 -7.42
C TYR A 155 -18.66 -23.76 -6.64
N ARG A 156 -18.62 -23.85 -5.31
CA ARG A 156 -19.64 -23.36 -4.37
C ARG A 156 -19.83 -21.83 -4.26
N GLY A 157 -19.32 -21.02 -5.19
CA GLY A 157 -19.43 -19.55 -5.12
C GLY A 157 -18.61 -18.86 -4.01
N ASN A 158 -18.78 -17.53 -3.90
CA ASN A 158 -18.13 -16.67 -2.91
C ASN A 158 -18.98 -16.46 -1.64
N PHE A 159 -18.36 -15.93 -0.58
CA PHE A 159 -18.96 -15.69 0.74
C PHE A 159 -18.92 -14.20 1.10
N LEU A 160 -19.16 -13.32 0.12
CA LEU A 160 -19.08 -11.87 0.31
C LEU A 160 -20.38 -11.26 0.85
N ARG A 161 -21.53 -11.93 0.65
CA ARG A 161 -22.84 -11.48 1.16
C ARG A 161 -23.17 -12.17 2.47
N GLU A 162 -23.65 -11.39 3.45
CA GLU A 162 -23.96 -11.85 4.80
C GLU A 162 -25.37 -12.45 4.95
N ASP A 163 -26.24 -12.27 3.95
CA ASP A 163 -27.62 -12.76 3.97
C ASP A 163 -27.69 -14.28 4.17
N SER A 164 -28.68 -14.71 4.95
CA SER A 164 -29.02 -16.13 5.07
C SER A 164 -29.53 -16.67 3.74
N VAL A 165 -29.41 -17.98 3.53
CA VAL A 165 -29.85 -18.63 2.29
C VAL A 165 -31.36 -18.46 2.07
N LYS A 166 -32.16 -18.51 3.16
CA LYS A 166 -33.61 -18.28 3.11
C LYS A 166 -33.99 -16.83 2.78
N ALA A 167 -33.23 -15.86 3.28
CA ALA A 167 -33.46 -14.44 2.99
C ALA A 167 -32.91 -14.02 1.63
N PHE A 168 -31.96 -14.79 1.08
CA PHE A 168 -31.31 -14.48 -0.18
C PHE A 168 -32.25 -14.68 -1.36
N LYS A 169 -32.62 -13.58 -2.02
CA LYS A 169 -33.24 -13.59 -3.34
C LYS A 169 -32.17 -13.28 -4.38
N ALA A 170 -32.21 -13.98 -5.52
CA ALA A 170 -31.41 -13.58 -6.69
C ALA A 170 -31.70 -12.10 -6.95
N THR A 171 -30.66 -11.27 -6.85
CA THR A 171 -30.83 -9.85 -6.50
C THR A 171 -31.71 -9.10 -7.49
N LYS A 172 -32.80 -8.50 -6.99
CA LYS A 172 -33.38 -7.33 -7.64
C LYS A 172 -32.32 -6.23 -7.56
N PHE A 173 -31.68 -5.93 -8.68
CA PHE A 173 -30.76 -4.80 -8.76
C PHE A 173 -31.52 -3.53 -8.38
N SER A 174 -31.15 -2.90 -7.26
CA SER A 174 -31.64 -1.59 -6.87
C SER A 174 -30.50 -0.71 -6.35
N LEU A 175 -30.43 0.50 -6.89
CA LEU A 175 -29.54 1.58 -6.50
C LEU A 175 -30.15 2.48 -5.42
N ARG A 176 -31.49 2.47 -5.27
CA ARG A 176 -32.25 3.29 -4.30
C ARG A 176 -32.50 2.59 -2.96
N GLY A 177 -32.35 1.26 -2.90
CA GLY A 177 -32.70 0.48 -1.71
C GLY A 177 -34.21 0.30 -1.54
N GLU A 178 -34.62 -0.68 -0.72
CA GLU A 178 -36.05 -0.96 -0.47
C GLU A 178 -36.69 0.04 0.51
N ASP A 179 -35.88 0.65 1.37
CA ASP A 179 -36.24 1.66 2.38
C ASP A 179 -35.97 3.11 1.91
N GLY A 180 -35.54 3.28 0.65
CA GLY A 180 -35.23 4.58 0.05
C GLY A 180 -33.82 5.10 0.33
N ILE A 181 -32.97 4.31 1.00
CA ILE A 181 -31.54 4.59 1.20
C ILE A 181 -30.73 3.48 0.54
N GLY A 182 -30.05 3.82 -0.55
CA GLY A 182 -29.36 2.86 -1.40
C GLY A 182 -27.84 2.95 -1.35
N PRO A 183 -27.15 2.06 -2.08
CA PRO A 183 -25.69 2.08 -2.17
C PRO A 183 -25.14 3.39 -2.79
N VAL A 184 -25.91 4.10 -3.62
CA VAL A 184 -25.49 5.40 -4.17
C VAL A 184 -25.54 6.50 -3.11
N ASP A 185 -26.50 6.46 -2.18
CA ASP A 185 -26.55 7.38 -1.03
C ASP A 185 -25.31 7.22 -0.16
N LYS A 186 -24.89 5.98 0.08
CA LYS A 186 -23.64 5.68 0.80
C LYS A 186 -22.40 6.20 0.07
N LEU A 187 -22.35 6.10 -1.27
CA LEU A 187 -21.28 6.74 -2.05
C LEU A 187 -21.27 8.26 -1.86
N ASN A 188 -22.44 8.90 -1.84
CA ASN A 188 -22.55 10.34 -1.57
C ASN A 188 -22.08 10.71 -0.16
N ASP A 189 -22.44 9.94 0.86
CA ASP A 189 -21.96 10.17 2.23
C ASP A 189 -20.45 10.01 2.35
N LEU A 190 -19.88 9.00 1.69
CA LEU A 190 -18.43 8.83 1.61
C LEU A 190 -17.76 10.00 0.86
N LEU A 191 -18.36 10.52 -0.20
CA LEU A 191 -17.84 11.71 -0.90
C LEU A 191 -17.86 12.94 0.01
N LYS A 192 -18.90 13.14 0.83
CA LYS A 192 -18.95 14.23 1.83
C LYS A 192 -17.84 14.09 2.88
N GLU A 193 -17.49 12.87 3.27
CA GLU A 193 -16.41 12.61 4.22
C GLU A 193 -15.01 12.72 3.59
N ILE A 194 -14.88 12.42 2.29
CA ILE A 194 -13.61 12.49 1.55
C ILE A 194 -13.28 13.94 1.18
N TYR A 195 -14.28 14.77 0.88
CA TYR A 195 -14.10 16.16 0.44
C TYR A 195 -14.43 17.15 1.56
N SER A 196 -13.43 17.94 1.97
CA SER A 196 -13.56 18.90 3.07
C SER A 196 -14.44 20.12 2.75
N GLU A 197 -14.52 20.54 1.48
CA GLU A 197 -15.38 21.63 1.01
C GLU A 197 -15.91 21.31 -0.39
N HIS A 198 -17.10 21.81 -0.73
CA HIS A 198 -17.71 21.65 -2.05
C HIS A 198 -17.82 20.19 -2.52
N ALA A 199 -18.13 19.27 -1.58
CA ALA A 199 -18.22 17.85 -1.85
C ALA A 199 -19.07 17.55 -3.09
N PRO A 200 -18.55 16.73 -4.02
CA PRO A 200 -19.31 16.32 -5.18
C PRO A 200 -20.43 15.39 -4.76
N GLU A 201 -21.47 15.34 -5.58
CA GLU A 201 -22.66 14.55 -5.28
C GLU A 201 -23.21 13.96 -6.57
N LEU A 202 -23.59 12.70 -6.50
CA LEU A 202 -24.30 11.96 -7.53
C LEU A 202 -25.80 12.23 -7.40
N GLU A 203 -26.46 12.37 -8.54
CA GLU A 203 -27.90 12.59 -8.61
C GLU A 203 -28.68 11.30 -8.25
N ILE A 204 -29.53 11.38 -7.23
CA ILE A 204 -30.27 10.22 -6.69
C ILE A 204 -31.72 10.15 -7.19
N SER A 205 -32.27 11.24 -7.76
CA SER A 205 -33.65 11.24 -8.27
C SER A 205 -33.84 10.35 -9.50
N ASN A 206 -32.77 10.08 -10.24
CA ASN A 206 -32.81 9.31 -11.49
C ASN A 206 -32.45 7.81 -11.34
N LEU A 207 -32.26 7.31 -10.11
CA LEU A 207 -31.74 5.95 -9.89
C LEU A 207 -32.61 4.86 -10.50
N THR A 208 -33.93 4.96 -10.45
CA THR A 208 -34.85 3.99 -11.08
C THR A 208 -34.70 3.95 -12.61
N LYS A 209 -34.52 5.11 -13.26
CA LYS A 209 -34.23 5.18 -14.71
C LYS A 209 -32.88 4.56 -15.04
N ILE A 210 -31.87 4.77 -14.19
CA ILE A 210 -30.56 4.12 -14.33
C ILE A 210 -30.70 2.61 -14.21
N GLU A 211 -31.51 2.11 -13.28
CA GLU A 211 -31.81 0.68 -13.14
C GLU A 211 -32.43 0.09 -14.41
N GLU A 212 -33.40 0.79 -15.02
CA GLU A 212 -34.02 0.42 -16.30
C GLU A 212 -32.98 0.36 -17.43
N ILE A 213 -32.12 1.38 -17.55
CA ILE A 213 -31.06 1.43 -18.59
C ILE A 213 -30.06 0.30 -18.42
N VAL A 214 -29.67 -0.03 -17.18
CA VAL A 214 -28.77 -1.16 -16.91
C VAL A 214 -29.40 -2.47 -17.39
N LYS A 215 -30.70 -2.67 -17.12
CA LYS A 215 -31.45 -3.89 -17.49
C LYS A 215 -31.84 -3.96 -18.97
N ASP A 216 -31.83 -2.86 -19.70
CA ASP A 216 -32.23 -2.80 -21.12
C ASP A 216 -31.33 -3.67 -22.01
N LYS A 217 -31.87 -4.69 -22.69
CA LYS A 217 -31.09 -5.58 -23.56
C LYS A 217 -30.94 -5.09 -25.01
N GLN A 218 -31.56 -3.98 -25.36
CA GLN A 218 -31.53 -3.38 -26.71
C GLN A 218 -30.46 -2.29 -26.83
N LEU A 219 -30.04 -1.67 -25.72
CA LEU A 219 -29.03 -0.61 -25.72
C LEU A 219 -27.61 -1.16 -25.68
N TYR A 220 -26.75 -0.58 -26.53
CA TYR A 220 -25.31 -0.88 -26.52
C TYR A 220 -24.64 -0.39 -25.23
N LYS A 221 -23.63 -1.14 -24.75
CA LYS A 221 -22.95 -0.84 -23.47
C LYS A 221 -22.35 0.57 -23.41
N GLN A 222 -21.85 1.10 -24.53
CA GLN A 222 -21.31 2.46 -24.57
C GLN A 222 -22.40 3.53 -24.46
N ASP A 223 -23.59 3.28 -25.01
CA ASP A 223 -24.69 4.23 -24.94
C ASP A 223 -25.35 4.21 -23.56
N LYS A 224 -25.50 3.02 -22.95
CA LYS A 224 -25.85 2.90 -21.52
C LYS A 224 -24.93 3.74 -20.64
N LEU A 225 -23.61 3.62 -20.81
CA LEU A 225 -22.63 4.39 -20.06
C LEU A 225 -22.86 5.90 -20.21
N LYS A 226 -23.05 6.40 -21.45
CA LYS A 226 -23.29 7.84 -21.70
C LYS A 226 -24.57 8.30 -21.00
N GLN A 227 -25.66 7.55 -21.12
CA GLN A 227 -26.94 7.89 -20.49
C GLN A 227 -26.84 7.87 -18.96
N ILE A 228 -26.25 6.82 -18.38
CA ILE A 228 -26.06 6.69 -16.93
C ILE A 228 -25.17 7.81 -16.39
N ALA A 229 -24.06 8.12 -17.07
CA ALA A 229 -23.17 9.21 -16.66
C ALA A 229 -23.91 10.57 -16.62
N ASN A 230 -24.78 10.83 -17.60
CA ASN A 230 -25.59 12.04 -17.63
C ASN A 230 -26.61 12.05 -16.48
N LEU A 231 -27.33 10.94 -16.26
CA LEU A 231 -28.36 10.83 -15.21
C LEU A 231 -27.80 10.89 -13.79
N LEU A 232 -26.57 10.43 -13.58
CA LEU A 232 -25.84 10.52 -12.30
C LEU A 232 -25.22 11.90 -12.05
N THR A 233 -25.13 12.76 -13.06
CA THR A 233 -24.51 14.08 -12.92
C THR A 233 -25.49 15.03 -12.23
N LYS A 234 -25.22 15.41 -10.98
CA LYS A 234 -26.01 16.43 -10.28
C LYS A 234 -25.68 17.84 -10.80
N ALA A 235 -26.70 18.56 -11.25
CA ALA A 235 -26.58 19.95 -11.69
C ALA A 235 -26.27 20.87 -10.50
N VAL A 236 -25.35 21.81 -10.70
CA VAL A 236 -24.91 22.77 -9.67
C VAL A 236 -24.46 24.06 -10.36
N ASP A 237 -24.59 25.20 -9.68
CA ASP A 237 -24.33 26.53 -10.27
C ASP A 237 -22.82 26.83 -10.43
N SER A 238 -21.97 26.17 -9.65
CA SER A 238 -20.52 26.33 -9.74
C SER A 238 -19.93 25.50 -10.87
N LYS A 239 -19.24 26.16 -11.82
CA LYS A 239 -18.58 25.53 -12.98
C LYS A 239 -17.58 24.44 -12.58
N ASP A 240 -16.82 24.64 -11.51
CA ASP A 240 -15.83 23.67 -11.04
C ASP A 240 -16.50 22.44 -10.38
N LYS A 241 -17.56 22.67 -9.60
CA LYS A 241 -18.34 21.58 -8.99
C LYS A 241 -19.11 20.79 -10.04
N ALA A 242 -19.66 21.45 -11.07
CA ALA A 242 -20.34 20.80 -12.18
C ALA A 242 -19.40 19.88 -12.97
N LYS A 243 -18.16 20.33 -13.21
CA LYS A 243 -17.14 19.50 -13.87
C LYS A 243 -16.76 18.29 -13.00
N LEU A 244 -16.54 18.49 -11.71
CA LEU A 244 -16.18 17.42 -10.78
C LEU A 244 -17.31 16.37 -10.66
N ASN A 245 -18.57 16.81 -10.52
CA ASN A 245 -19.74 15.92 -10.53
C ASN A 245 -19.81 15.10 -11.82
N LYS A 246 -19.60 15.74 -12.98
CA LYS A 246 -19.60 15.06 -14.28
C LYS A 246 -18.48 14.03 -14.42
N ASP A 247 -17.27 14.37 -13.98
CA ASP A 247 -16.13 13.47 -14.04
C ASP A 247 -16.32 12.26 -13.12
N ILE A 248 -16.83 12.47 -11.89
CA ILE A 248 -17.14 11.40 -10.94
C ILE A 248 -18.29 10.53 -11.45
N ALA A 249 -19.40 11.14 -11.89
CA ALA A 249 -20.53 10.42 -12.48
C ALA A 249 -20.09 9.55 -13.67
N LYS A 250 -19.19 10.05 -14.52
CA LYS A 250 -18.59 9.27 -15.60
C LYS A 250 -17.75 8.09 -15.08
N GLN A 251 -16.94 8.27 -14.04
CA GLN A 251 -16.16 7.17 -13.48
C GLN A 251 -17.02 6.13 -12.74
N VAL A 252 -18.07 6.58 -12.06
CA VAL A 252 -19.09 5.70 -11.46
C VAL A 252 -19.79 4.92 -12.57
N ALA A 253 -20.28 5.58 -13.63
CA ALA A 253 -20.87 4.91 -14.79
C ALA A 253 -19.90 3.92 -15.48
N ASN A 254 -18.60 4.27 -15.59
CA ASN A 254 -17.57 3.32 -16.06
C ASN A 254 -17.54 2.07 -15.18
N ALA A 255 -17.58 2.24 -13.85
CA ALA A 255 -17.55 1.13 -12.91
C ALA A 255 -18.79 0.24 -13.04
N LEU A 256 -20.00 0.83 -13.07
CA LEU A 256 -21.26 0.11 -13.24
C LEU A 256 -21.26 -0.75 -14.52
N MET A 257 -20.70 -0.20 -15.61
CA MET A 257 -20.64 -0.87 -16.91
C MET A 257 -19.39 -1.76 -17.11
N GLY A 258 -18.52 -1.88 -16.10
CA GLY A 258 -17.33 -2.74 -16.14
C GLY A 258 -16.16 -2.24 -16.99
N TYR A 259 -16.12 -0.93 -17.29
CA TYR A 259 -15.02 -0.26 -17.97
C TYR A 259 -13.89 0.15 -17.00
N MET A 260 -12.79 0.68 -17.56
CA MET A 260 -11.67 1.18 -16.76
C MET A 260 -12.07 2.42 -15.97
N ILE A 261 -11.88 2.35 -14.66
CA ILE A 261 -12.17 3.39 -13.67
C ILE A 261 -10.88 4.11 -13.35
N ARG A 262 -10.95 5.43 -13.16
CA ARG A 262 -9.84 6.28 -12.70
C ARG A 262 -10.13 6.84 -11.31
N PHE A 263 -9.65 6.17 -10.27
CA PHE A 263 -9.89 6.60 -8.88
C PHE A 263 -9.11 7.87 -8.50
N ASP A 264 -8.01 8.16 -9.18
CA ASP A 264 -7.32 9.45 -9.11
C ASP A 264 -8.22 10.60 -9.58
N THR A 265 -9.10 10.35 -10.56
CA THR A 265 -10.12 11.31 -10.99
C THR A 265 -11.24 11.42 -9.94
N ILE A 266 -11.71 10.29 -9.40
CA ILE A 266 -12.81 10.27 -8.42
C ILE A 266 -12.47 11.02 -7.14
N PHE A 267 -11.24 10.86 -6.64
CA PHE A 267 -10.79 11.46 -5.39
C PHE A 267 -9.99 12.76 -5.61
N ASN A 268 -9.98 13.30 -6.84
CA ASN A 268 -9.25 14.49 -7.25
C ASN A 268 -7.77 14.49 -6.81
N LEU A 269 -7.12 13.33 -6.89
CA LEU A 269 -5.73 13.14 -6.49
C LEU A 269 -4.81 13.74 -7.55
N SER A 270 -4.10 14.79 -7.15
CA SER A 270 -3.01 15.35 -7.97
C SER A 270 -1.71 14.58 -7.70
N ASP A 271 -0.82 14.54 -8.68
CA ASP A 271 0.56 14.03 -8.53
C ASP A 271 0.73 12.54 -8.23
N VAL A 272 -0.30 11.74 -8.48
CA VAL A 272 -0.24 10.27 -8.45
C VAL A 272 0.06 9.67 -9.82
N ASP A 273 0.66 8.48 -9.85
CA ASP A 273 0.80 7.71 -11.08
C ASP A 273 -0.56 7.11 -11.42
N SER A 274 -1.24 7.69 -12.41
CA SER A 274 -2.60 7.29 -12.81
C SER A 274 -2.70 5.80 -13.15
N LYS A 275 -1.59 5.10 -13.46
CA LYS A 275 -1.61 3.65 -13.65
C LYS A 275 -1.95 2.90 -12.37
N ASP A 276 -1.49 3.38 -11.21
CA ASP A 276 -1.70 2.75 -9.90
C ASP A 276 -3.15 2.95 -9.41
N TYR A 277 -3.88 3.91 -10.00
CA TYR A 277 -5.26 4.26 -9.66
C TYR A 277 -6.29 3.83 -10.72
N LYS A 278 -5.83 3.10 -11.74
CA LYS A 278 -6.67 2.54 -12.80
C LYS A 278 -7.05 1.11 -12.49
N VAL A 279 -8.33 0.87 -12.36
CA VAL A 279 -8.87 -0.47 -12.08
C VAL A 279 -10.03 -0.76 -13.01
N LYS A 280 -10.12 -2.00 -13.46
CA LYS A 280 -11.28 -2.53 -14.17
C LYS A 280 -11.78 -3.73 -13.37
N PHE A 281 -12.98 -3.64 -12.80
CA PHE A 281 -13.48 -4.66 -11.87
C PHE A 281 -13.67 -6.05 -12.51
N SER A 282 -13.77 -6.13 -13.84
CA SER A 282 -13.85 -7.39 -14.60
C SER A 282 -12.51 -8.09 -14.82
N ASP A 283 -11.38 -7.51 -14.40
CA ASP A 283 -10.06 -8.09 -14.60
C ASP A 283 -9.87 -9.41 -13.81
N ALA A 284 -9.17 -10.38 -14.41
CA ALA A 284 -8.91 -11.68 -13.79
C ALA A 284 -8.05 -11.59 -12.52
N ASN A 285 -7.21 -10.56 -12.42
CA ASN A 285 -6.34 -10.28 -11.27
C ASN A 285 -6.83 -9.08 -10.45
N ILE A 286 -8.15 -8.88 -10.40
CA ILE A 286 -8.75 -7.75 -9.69
C ILE A 286 -8.32 -7.65 -8.22
N ASP A 287 -8.24 -8.78 -7.50
CA ASP A 287 -7.83 -8.80 -6.09
C ASP A 287 -6.43 -8.17 -5.89
N GLU A 288 -5.47 -8.50 -6.76
CA GLU A 288 -4.10 -7.94 -6.69
C GLU A 288 -4.07 -6.44 -7.00
N LYS A 289 -4.91 -6.01 -7.95
CA LYS A 289 -5.04 -4.59 -8.32
C LYS A 289 -5.72 -3.78 -7.21
N LEU A 290 -6.72 -4.34 -6.54
CA LEU A 290 -7.37 -3.72 -5.39
C LEU A 290 -6.46 -3.66 -4.17
N ASP A 291 -5.70 -4.71 -3.87
CA ASP A 291 -4.70 -4.69 -2.80
C ASP A 291 -3.67 -3.57 -3.03
N THR A 292 -3.22 -3.42 -4.29
CA THR A 292 -2.30 -2.33 -4.67
C THR A 292 -2.95 -0.97 -4.51
N LEU A 293 -4.16 -0.77 -5.07
CA LEU A 293 -4.90 0.49 -4.99
C LEU A 293 -5.19 0.90 -3.55
N THR A 294 -5.80 0.01 -2.76
CA THR A 294 -6.23 0.30 -1.38
C THR A 294 -5.04 0.62 -0.47
N SER A 295 -3.86 0.06 -0.74
CA SER A 295 -2.63 0.43 0.00
C SER A 295 -2.17 1.88 -0.22
N LEU A 296 -2.69 2.55 -1.25
CA LEU A 296 -2.38 3.93 -1.62
C LEU A 296 -3.49 4.93 -1.26
N LEU A 297 -4.61 4.44 -0.72
CA LEU A 297 -5.81 5.22 -0.41
C LEU A 297 -5.96 5.44 1.10
N THR A 298 -6.73 6.46 1.47
CA THR A 298 -7.21 6.61 2.85
C THR A 298 -8.30 5.56 3.15
N ASP A 299 -8.62 5.36 4.42
CA ASP A 299 -9.65 4.39 4.84
C ASP A 299 -11.01 4.69 4.17
N LYS A 300 -11.39 5.97 4.09
CA LYS A 300 -12.65 6.40 3.46
C LYS A 300 -12.66 6.25 1.95
N GLN A 301 -11.53 6.52 1.30
CA GLN A 301 -11.37 6.26 -0.12
C GLN A 301 -11.43 4.76 -0.42
N THR A 302 -10.84 3.93 0.44
CA THR A 302 -10.93 2.47 0.35
C THR A 302 -12.37 1.99 0.52
N GLU A 303 -13.10 2.54 1.49
CA GLU A 303 -14.52 2.24 1.70
C GLU A 303 -15.36 2.58 0.45
N PHE A 304 -15.09 3.72 -0.21
CA PHE A 304 -15.75 4.10 -1.46
C PHE A 304 -15.46 3.11 -2.60
N VAL A 305 -14.20 2.65 -2.76
CA VAL A 305 -13.83 1.66 -3.78
C VAL A 305 -14.60 0.35 -3.57
N LEU A 306 -14.67 -0.13 -2.32
CA LEU A 306 -15.34 -1.39 -1.97
C LEU A 306 -16.85 -1.29 -2.18
N GLU A 307 -17.46 -0.16 -1.85
CA GLU A 307 -18.89 0.08 -2.10
C GLU A 307 -19.18 0.09 -3.61
N LEU A 308 -18.37 0.81 -4.39
CA LEU A 308 -18.53 0.85 -5.84
C LEU A 308 -18.32 -0.53 -6.49
N GLN A 309 -17.39 -1.34 -5.97
CA GLN A 309 -17.20 -2.72 -6.40
C GLN A 309 -18.42 -3.60 -6.05
N SER A 310 -19.03 -3.38 -4.87
CA SER A 310 -20.24 -4.09 -4.44
C SER A 310 -21.42 -3.84 -5.40
N ILE A 311 -21.62 -2.58 -5.83
CA ILE A 311 -22.63 -2.22 -6.84
C ILE A 311 -22.37 -2.95 -8.15
N TYR A 312 -21.13 -2.89 -8.66
CA TYR A 312 -20.75 -3.58 -9.89
C TYR A 312 -21.00 -5.10 -9.81
N ASN A 313 -20.58 -5.74 -8.72
CA ASN A 313 -20.78 -7.17 -8.51
C ASN A 313 -22.27 -7.53 -8.50
N THR A 314 -23.13 -6.65 -7.99
CA THR A 314 -24.58 -6.85 -7.98
C THR A 314 -25.19 -6.74 -9.38
N ILE A 315 -24.72 -5.81 -10.21
CA ILE A 315 -25.11 -5.70 -11.62
C ILE A 315 -24.71 -6.98 -12.37
N VAL A 316 -23.43 -7.38 -12.27
CA VAL A 316 -22.94 -8.59 -12.95
C VAL A 316 -23.69 -9.84 -12.47
N LEU A 317 -24.04 -9.91 -11.18
CA LEU A 317 -24.84 -11.01 -10.67
C LEU A 317 -26.24 -11.06 -11.30
N ASN A 318 -26.91 -9.91 -11.48
CA ASN A 318 -28.20 -9.83 -12.17
C ASN A 318 -28.08 -10.17 -13.67
N GLU A 319 -26.97 -9.78 -14.33
CA GLU A 319 -26.68 -10.23 -15.71
C GLU A 319 -26.44 -11.75 -15.81
N ILE A 320 -25.80 -12.35 -14.79
CA ILE A 320 -25.55 -13.79 -14.75
C ILE A 320 -26.82 -14.56 -14.40
N VAL A 321 -27.64 -14.07 -13.47
CA VAL A 321 -28.88 -14.70 -13.02
C VAL A 321 -29.99 -13.65 -13.06
N PRO A 322 -30.69 -13.52 -14.20
CA PRO A 322 -31.80 -12.59 -14.34
C PRO A 322 -32.94 -12.86 -13.36
N ASP A 323 -33.72 -11.83 -13.07
CA ASP A 323 -34.87 -11.89 -12.17
C ASP A 323 -35.81 -13.06 -12.57
N GLY A 324 -36.13 -13.93 -11.61
CA GLY A 324 -37.03 -15.08 -11.80
C GLY A 324 -36.38 -16.37 -12.32
N MET A 325 -35.09 -16.36 -12.66
CA MET A 325 -34.35 -17.58 -13.06
C MET A 325 -33.45 -18.11 -11.95
N SER A 326 -33.28 -19.42 -11.92
CA SER A 326 -32.17 -20.07 -11.22
C SER A 326 -30.85 -19.90 -11.97
N LEU A 327 -29.72 -20.19 -11.30
CA LEU A 327 -28.41 -20.13 -11.93
C LEU A 327 -28.30 -21.17 -13.06
N SER A 328 -28.84 -22.36 -12.87
CA SER A 328 -28.82 -23.43 -13.87
C SER A 328 -29.67 -23.09 -15.09
N GLU A 329 -30.87 -22.53 -14.92
CA GLU A 329 -31.70 -22.05 -16.05
C GLU A 329 -31.00 -20.97 -16.86
N SER A 330 -30.42 -19.97 -16.20
CA SER A 330 -29.67 -18.91 -16.90
C SER A 330 -28.48 -19.48 -17.67
N MET A 331 -27.77 -20.47 -17.11
CA MET A 331 -26.65 -21.11 -17.78
C MET A 331 -27.09 -21.99 -18.95
N VAL A 332 -28.25 -22.65 -18.87
CA VAL A 332 -28.87 -23.36 -19.99
C VAL A 332 -29.22 -22.36 -21.11
N LYS A 333 -29.87 -21.25 -20.78
CA LYS A 333 -30.16 -20.19 -21.76
C LYS A 333 -28.89 -19.69 -22.47
N LYS A 334 -27.79 -19.46 -21.73
CA LYS A 334 -26.50 -19.07 -22.32
C LYS A 334 -25.97 -20.11 -23.32
N TYR A 335 -26.17 -21.40 -23.07
CA TYR A 335 -25.80 -22.46 -24.01
C TYR A 335 -26.64 -22.39 -25.29
N ASP A 336 -27.95 -22.17 -25.15
CA ASP A 336 -28.85 -22.04 -26.30
C ASP A 336 -28.57 -20.78 -27.12
N ASP A 337 -28.27 -19.65 -26.46
CA ASP A 337 -27.85 -18.41 -27.11
C ASP A 337 -26.53 -18.64 -27.88
N HIS A 338 -25.55 -19.32 -27.28
CA HIS A 338 -24.31 -19.70 -27.98
C HIS A 338 -24.58 -20.58 -29.19
N LYS A 339 -25.48 -21.56 -29.08
CA LYS A 339 -25.83 -22.46 -30.19
C LYS A 339 -26.44 -21.67 -31.36
N LYS A 340 -27.34 -20.73 -31.07
CA LYS A 340 -27.94 -19.84 -32.09
C LYS A 340 -26.88 -18.94 -32.75
N ASP A 341 -26.04 -18.30 -31.94
CA ASP A 341 -24.97 -17.43 -32.44
C ASP A 341 -23.93 -18.21 -33.27
N LEU A 342 -23.62 -19.45 -32.89
CA LEU A 342 -22.68 -20.30 -33.62
C LEU A 342 -23.22 -20.69 -34.98
N LYS A 343 -24.54 -20.95 -35.07
CA LYS A 343 -25.19 -21.21 -36.36
C LYS A 343 -25.05 -19.97 -37.26
N LEU A 344 -25.40 -18.79 -36.76
CA LEU A 344 -25.23 -17.52 -37.47
C LEU A 344 -23.77 -17.29 -37.91
N TYR A 345 -22.81 -17.56 -37.02
CA TYR A 345 -21.38 -17.37 -37.30
C TYR A 345 -20.87 -18.30 -38.39
N LYS A 346 -21.32 -19.56 -38.40
CA LYS A 346 -20.96 -20.53 -39.44
C LYS A 346 -21.59 -20.18 -40.79
N GLU A 347 -22.87 -19.81 -40.81
CA GLU A 347 -23.54 -19.33 -42.02
C GLU A 347 -22.81 -18.13 -42.63
N TYR A 348 -22.34 -17.20 -41.80
CA TYR A 348 -21.50 -16.10 -42.25
C TYR A 348 -20.16 -16.58 -42.85
N ILE A 349 -19.42 -17.43 -42.14
CA ILE A 349 -18.13 -17.97 -42.61
C ILE A 349 -18.30 -18.70 -43.95
N ASP A 350 -19.35 -19.50 -44.10
CA ASP A 350 -19.63 -20.29 -45.30
C ASP A 350 -19.97 -19.37 -46.50
N SER A 351 -20.59 -18.21 -46.23
CA SER A 351 -20.91 -17.20 -47.25
C SER A 351 -19.70 -16.41 -47.76
N LEU A 352 -18.55 -16.47 -47.08
CA LEU A 352 -17.36 -15.71 -47.47
C LEU A 352 -16.71 -16.28 -48.74
N SER A 353 -16.49 -15.39 -49.70
CA SER A 353 -15.70 -15.67 -50.90
C SER A 353 -14.21 -15.80 -50.57
N ASP A 354 -13.69 -15.04 -49.60
CA ASP A 354 -12.31 -15.14 -49.12
C ASP A 354 -12.12 -16.35 -48.20
N LYS A 355 -11.63 -17.45 -48.79
CA LYS A 355 -11.33 -18.70 -48.07
C LYS A 355 -10.23 -18.57 -47.02
N LYS A 356 -9.32 -17.61 -47.15
CA LYS A 356 -8.28 -17.38 -46.14
C LYS A 356 -8.90 -16.72 -44.91
N LYS A 357 -9.75 -15.71 -45.11
CA LYS A 357 -10.49 -15.03 -44.04
C LYS A 357 -11.44 -16.00 -43.31
N ALA A 358 -12.15 -16.85 -44.05
CA ALA A 358 -12.98 -17.92 -43.48
C ALA A 358 -12.17 -18.83 -42.54
N LYS A 359 -11.03 -19.37 -42.99
CA LYS A 359 -10.13 -20.20 -42.16
C LYS A 359 -9.59 -19.47 -40.93
N GLN A 360 -9.32 -18.17 -41.04
CA GLN A 360 -8.85 -17.37 -39.90
C GLN A 360 -9.94 -17.17 -38.84
N LEU A 361 -11.19 -16.97 -39.24
CA LEU A 361 -12.36 -16.87 -38.36
C LEU A 361 -12.65 -18.21 -37.67
N GLU A 362 -12.59 -19.33 -38.40
CA GLU A 362 -12.68 -20.68 -37.84
C GLU A 362 -11.59 -20.95 -36.79
N ALA A 363 -10.33 -20.61 -37.11
CA ALA A 363 -9.21 -20.75 -36.20
C ALA A 363 -9.37 -19.87 -34.95
N ALA A 364 -9.87 -18.65 -35.09
CA ALA A 364 -10.14 -17.75 -33.98
C ALA A 364 -11.20 -18.34 -33.03
N TYR A 365 -12.29 -18.89 -33.58
CA TYR A 365 -13.31 -19.56 -32.77
C TYR A 365 -12.77 -20.80 -32.06
N ALA A 366 -12.02 -21.65 -32.77
CA ALA A 366 -11.39 -22.84 -32.19
C ALA A 366 -10.51 -22.47 -30.98
N LEU A 367 -9.75 -21.37 -31.07
CA LEU A 367 -8.95 -20.85 -29.97
C LEU A 367 -9.79 -20.20 -28.86
N TYR A 368 -10.87 -19.50 -29.22
CA TYR A 368 -11.77 -18.83 -28.27
C TYR A 368 -12.47 -19.81 -27.31
N VAL A 369 -12.94 -20.94 -27.85
CA VAL A 369 -13.61 -22.00 -27.08
C VAL A 369 -12.66 -23.12 -26.64
N ASN A 370 -11.39 -23.07 -27.05
CA ASN A 370 -10.39 -24.10 -26.81
C ASN A 370 -10.88 -25.48 -27.30
N TYR A 371 -11.30 -25.53 -28.57
CA TYR A 371 -11.97 -26.67 -29.18
C TYR A 371 -11.05 -27.89 -29.26
N ARG A 372 -11.25 -28.85 -28.35
CA ARG A 372 -10.36 -30.01 -28.16
C ARG A 372 -10.23 -30.94 -29.37
N LYS A 373 -11.18 -30.89 -30.32
CA LYS A 373 -11.16 -31.70 -31.55
C LYS A 373 -10.40 -31.01 -32.70
N ALA A 374 -10.04 -29.74 -32.56
CA ALA A 374 -9.25 -29.01 -33.56
C ALA A 374 -7.76 -29.07 -33.23
N ASP A 375 -6.94 -28.91 -34.27
CA ASP A 375 -5.52 -28.64 -34.12
C ASP A 375 -5.30 -27.17 -33.68
N LEU A 376 -5.29 -26.96 -32.36
CA LEU A 376 -5.09 -25.65 -31.76
C LEU A 376 -3.69 -25.08 -32.04
N LEU A 377 -2.69 -25.94 -32.32
CA LEU A 377 -1.35 -25.49 -32.68
C LEU A 377 -1.35 -24.94 -34.11
N ALA A 378 -1.99 -25.65 -35.04
CA ALA A 378 -2.19 -25.14 -36.40
C ALA A 378 -2.99 -23.83 -36.41
N ALA A 379 -4.05 -23.72 -35.60
CA ALA A 379 -4.81 -22.48 -35.45
C ALA A 379 -3.95 -21.31 -34.90
N LYS A 380 -3.09 -21.57 -33.90
CA LYS A 380 -2.13 -20.57 -33.38
C LYS A 380 -1.13 -20.15 -34.45
N ASN A 381 -0.58 -21.10 -35.19
CA ASN A 381 0.39 -20.82 -36.25
C ASN A 381 -0.25 -19.99 -37.38
N LEU A 382 -1.50 -20.28 -37.75
CA LEU A 382 -2.24 -19.55 -38.78
C LEU A 382 -2.46 -18.07 -38.40
N LEU A 383 -2.76 -17.79 -37.13
CA LEU A 383 -3.02 -16.44 -36.65
C LEU A 383 -1.77 -15.69 -36.14
N GLY A 384 -0.67 -16.42 -35.89
CA GLY A 384 0.57 -15.86 -35.35
C GLY A 384 0.32 -15.10 -34.04
N LYS A 385 0.86 -13.88 -33.93
CA LYS A 385 0.66 -13.01 -32.75
C LYS A 385 -0.81 -12.66 -32.48
N LYS A 386 -1.70 -12.73 -33.49
CA LYS A 386 -3.13 -12.46 -33.29
C LYS A 386 -3.80 -13.55 -32.44
N ALA A 387 -3.19 -14.74 -32.31
CA ALA A 387 -3.70 -15.82 -31.47
C ALA A 387 -3.55 -15.54 -29.96
N ASP A 388 -2.71 -14.58 -29.58
CA ASP A 388 -2.42 -14.30 -28.18
C ASP A 388 -3.69 -13.86 -27.44
N ASN A 389 -4.01 -14.57 -26.35
CA ASN A 389 -5.22 -14.33 -25.55
C ASN A 389 -6.55 -14.42 -26.32
N MET A 390 -6.62 -15.16 -27.43
CA MET A 390 -7.86 -15.34 -28.20
C MET A 390 -9.00 -16.00 -27.41
N ASN A 391 -8.69 -16.66 -26.28
CA ASN A 391 -9.68 -17.17 -25.34
C ASN A 391 -10.41 -16.06 -24.53
N ASN A 392 -9.98 -14.81 -24.64
CA ASN A 392 -10.65 -13.64 -24.09
C ASN A 392 -11.68 -13.09 -25.10
N PHE A 393 -12.91 -12.84 -24.64
CA PHE A 393 -13.99 -12.34 -25.48
C PHE A 393 -13.68 -10.98 -26.11
N GLU A 394 -12.96 -10.07 -25.44
CA GLU A 394 -12.62 -8.76 -26.02
C GLU A 394 -11.66 -8.89 -27.20
N VAL A 395 -10.68 -9.80 -27.09
CA VAL A 395 -9.71 -10.07 -28.17
C VAL A 395 -10.40 -10.77 -29.33
N PHE A 396 -11.18 -11.82 -29.03
CA PHE A 396 -11.96 -12.55 -30.03
C PHE A 396 -12.98 -11.65 -30.73
N GLY A 397 -13.79 -10.92 -29.96
CA GLY A 397 -14.83 -10.04 -30.48
C GLY A 397 -14.26 -8.91 -31.34
N LYS A 398 -13.12 -8.33 -30.94
CA LYS A 398 -12.39 -7.37 -31.78
C LYS A 398 -11.90 -8.03 -33.08
N PHE A 399 -11.28 -9.21 -32.98
CA PHE A 399 -10.81 -9.92 -34.16
C PHE A 399 -11.95 -10.24 -35.14
N VAL A 400 -13.10 -10.69 -34.63
CA VAL A 400 -14.28 -10.93 -35.47
C VAL A 400 -14.77 -9.64 -36.09
N SER A 401 -14.96 -8.58 -35.29
CA SER A 401 -15.44 -7.27 -35.76
C SER A 401 -14.56 -6.66 -36.85
N ASP A 402 -13.24 -6.71 -36.68
CA ASP A 402 -12.24 -6.24 -37.66
C ASP A 402 -12.28 -7.05 -38.98
N ASN A 403 -12.95 -8.21 -38.99
CA ASN A 403 -13.10 -9.10 -40.13
C ASN A 403 -14.58 -9.27 -40.55
N LEU A 404 -15.49 -8.42 -40.12
CA LEU A 404 -16.84 -8.39 -40.68
C LEU A 404 -16.88 -7.58 -41.98
N ASP A 405 -17.82 -7.90 -42.86
CA ASP A 405 -18.18 -7.10 -44.04
C ASP A 405 -19.55 -6.43 -43.81
N ASP A 406 -20.14 -5.84 -44.85
CA ASP A 406 -21.42 -5.13 -44.77
C ASP A 406 -22.65 -6.02 -45.04
N SER A 407 -22.48 -7.35 -45.08
CA SER A 407 -23.59 -8.29 -45.31
C SER A 407 -24.61 -8.26 -44.15
N GLU A 408 -25.84 -8.72 -44.43
CA GLU A 408 -26.88 -8.82 -43.40
C GLU A 408 -26.46 -9.72 -42.23
N LEU A 409 -25.79 -10.85 -42.52
CA LEU A 409 -25.27 -11.77 -41.51
C LEU A 409 -24.19 -11.11 -40.66
N ALA A 410 -23.26 -10.37 -41.28
CA ALA A 410 -22.24 -9.61 -40.57
C ALA A 410 -22.83 -8.53 -39.68
N ASN A 411 -23.86 -7.80 -40.14
CA ASN A 411 -24.56 -6.79 -39.35
C ASN A 411 -25.27 -7.41 -38.12
N LYS A 412 -25.88 -8.59 -38.26
CA LYS A 412 -26.45 -9.34 -37.13
C LYS A 412 -25.38 -9.75 -36.12
N ILE A 413 -24.23 -10.24 -36.58
CA ILE A 413 -23.09 -10.58 -35.70
C ILE A 413 -22.56 -9.33 -34.99
N LYS A 414 -22.40 -8.22 -35.71
CA LYS A 414 -21.93 -6.94 -35.17
C LYS A 414 -22.85 -6.44 -34.06
N ALA A 415 -24.16 -6.45 -34.28
CA ALA A 415 -25.14 -6.06 -33.25
C ALA A 415 -25.01 -6.92 -31.97
N ARG A 416 -24.86 -8.25 -32.12
CA ARG A 416 -24.64 -9.17 -30.98
C ARG A 416 -23.31 -8.92 -30.27
N LEU A 417 -22.25 -8.59 -31.00
CA LEU A 417 -20.94 -8.24 -30.46
C LEU A 417 -20.98 -6.93 -29.67
N ASP A 418 -21.67 -5.90 -30.18
CA ASP A 418 -21.80 -4.59 -29.54
C ASP A 418 -22.63 -4.64 -28.25
N LEU A 419 -23.60 -5.57 -28.17
CA LEU A 419 -24.30 -5.92 -26.93
C LEU A 419 -23.43 -6.71 -25.94
N GLY A 420 -22.32 -7.30 -26.42
CA GLY A 420 -21.44 -8.16 -25.63
C GLY A 420 -22.05 -9.52 -25.30
N GLU A 421 -23.01 -9.97 -26.11
CA GLU A 421 -23.75 -11.22 -25.88
C GLU A 421 -23.40 -12.32 -26.89
N PHE A 422 -22.55 -12.05 -27.89
CA PHE A 422 -22.21 -13.00 -28.94
C PHE A 422 -21.39 -14.21 -28.43
N LEU A 423 -21.79 -15.44 -28.77
CA LEU A 423 -21.09 -16.68 -28.42
C LEU A 423 -20.70 -16.76 -26.92
N PRO A 424 -21.66 -16.59 -25.99
CA PRO A 424 -21.37 -16.50 -24.57
C PRO A 424 -20.84 -17.83 -24.04
N LYS A 425 -19.88 -17.78 -23.11
CA LYS A 425 -19.38 -18.98 -22.41
C LYS A 425 -20.04 -19.10 -21.04
N GLN A 426 -20.37 -20.32 -20.64
CA GLN A 426 -20.91 -20.60 -19.29
C GLN A 426 -19.87 -20.40 -18.17
N ARG A 427 -18.58 -20.58 -18.48
CA ARG A 427 -17.47 -20.42 -17.52
C ARG A 427 -16.58 -19.26 -17.92
N THR A 428 -16.71 -18.15 -17.19
CA THR A 428 -15.90 -16.93 -17.34
C THR A 428 -15.37 -16.48 -15.99
N ASN A 429 -14.44 -15.51 -15.98
CA ASN A 429 -13.92 -14.93 -14.74
C ASN A 429 -15.02 -14.21 -13.94
N GLN A 430 -16.05 -13.69 -14.61
CA GLN A 430 -17.20 -13.02 -13.98
C GLN A 430 -17.99 -13.95 -13.06
N ASN A 431 -17.95 -15.28 -13.29
CA ASN A 431 -18.60 -16.24 -12.39
C ASN A 431 -18.04 -16.18 -10.95
N GLY A 432 -16.91 -15.50 -10.70
CA GLY A 432 -16.41 -15.24 -9.36
C GLY A 432 -17.38 -14.44 -8.47
N VAL A 433 -18.29 -13.64 -9.06
CA VAL A 433 -19.29 -12.86 -8.30
C VAL A 433 -20.46 -13.71 -7.79
N ILE A 434 -20.62 -14.94 -8.28
CA ILE A 434 -21.73 -15.83 -7.90
C ILE A 434 -21.62 -16.18 -6.41
N PRO A 435 -22.59 -15.77 -5.57
CA PRO A 435 -22.58 -16.06 -4.14
C PRO A 435 -22.97 -17.53 -3.88
N TYR A 436 -22.47 -18.08 -2.78
CA TYR A 436 -22.73 -19.48 -2.43
C TYR A 436 -24.22 -19.79 -2.23
N GLN A 437 -25.01 -18.80 -1.82
CA GLN A 437 -26.45 -18.94 -1.59
C GLN A 437 -27.20 -19.47 -2.81
N LEU A 438 -26.87 -19.02 -4.03
CA LEU A 438 -27.51 -19.52 -5.25
C LEU A 438 -27.25 -21.01 -5.48
N HIS A 439 -26.01 -21.44 -5.23
CA HIS A 439 -25.67 -22.86 -5.32
C HIS A 439 -26.34 -23.68 -4.23
N GLN A 440 -26.49 -23.11 -3.04
CA GLN A 440 -27.13 -23.74 -1.89
C GLN A 440 -28.62 -23.98 -2.16
N VAL A 441 -29.34 -22.99 -2.72
CA VAL A 441 -30.76 -23.12 -3.08
C VAL A 441 -30.97 -24.28 -4.08
N GLU A 442 -30.19 -24.32 -5.16
CA GLU A 442 -30.30 -25.41 -6.13
C GLU A 442 -29.93 -26.77 -5.53
N LEU A 443 -28.91 -26.83 -4.67
CA LEU A 443 -28.54 -28.07 -3.99
C LEU A 443 -29.68 -28.58 -3.12
N THR A 444 -30.29 -27.72 -2.30
CA THR A 444 -31.40 -28.10 -1.43
C THR A 444 -32.57 -28.68 -2.24
N GLN A 445 -32.96 -28.04 -3.35
CA GLN A 445 -34.04 -28.55 -4.22
C GLN A 445 -33.71 -29.92 -4.82
N ILE A 446 -32.47 -30.12 -5.29
CA ILE A 446 -32.01 -31.42 -5.83
C ILE A 446 -32.07 -32.50 -4.74
N LEU A 447 -31.56 -32.19 -3.53
CA LEU A 447 -31.56 -33.13 -2.41
C LEU A 447 -32.97 -33.48 -1.95
N GLU A 448 -33.88 -32.51 -1.87
CA GLU A 448 -35.28 -32.72 -1.47
C GLU A 448 -36.05 -33.59 -2.45
N LYS A 449 -35.90 -33.34 -3.77
CA LYS A 449 -36.56 -34.13 -4.81
C LYS A 449 -36.06 -35.56 -4.85
N GLN A 450 -34.74 -35.74 -4.85
CA GLN A 450 -34.14 -37.07 -4.95
C GLN A 450 -34.09 -37.82 -3.61
N GLY A 451 -34.15 -37.10 -2.48
CA GLY A 451 -34.18 -37.66 -1.13
C GLY A 451 -35.41 -38.54 -0.85
N LYS A 452 -36.50 -38.34 -1.60
CA LYS A 452 -37.66 -39.24 -1.61
C LYS A 452 -37.31 -40.67 -2.01
N TYR A 453 -36.30 -40.84 -2.87
CA TYR A 453 -35.84 -42.14 -3.37
C TYR A 453 -34.52 -42.60 -2.72
N TYR A 454 -33.70 -41.66 -2.26
CA TYR A 454 -32.42 -41.90 -1.63
C TYR A 454 -32.36 -41.17 -0.27
N PRO A 455 -32.88 -41.77 0.82
CA PRO A 455 -33.07 -41.08 2.10
C PRO A 455 -31.81 -40.44 2.69
N PHE A 456 -30.62 -41.00 2.43
CA PHE A 456 -29.36 -40.45 2.93
C PHE A 456 -29.07 -39.02 2.44
N LEU A 457 -29.61 -38.62 1.28
CA LEU A 457 -29.44 -37.28 0.71
C LEU A 457 -30.05 -36.17 1.58
N ILE A 458 -31.09 -36.50 2.36
CA ILE A 458 -31.84 -35.59 3.23
C ILE A 458 -31.56 -35.85 4.72
N THR A 459 -30.43 -36.48 5.04
CA THR A 459 -29.96 -36.62 6.42
C THR A 459 -29.81 -35.22 7.04
N PRO A 460 -30.50 -34.91 8.16
CA PRO A 460 -30.46 -33.59 8.77
C PRO A 460 -29.02 -33.16 9.11
N ASN A 461 -28.73 -31.86 8.92
CA ASN A 461 -27.41 -31.33 9.28
C ASN A 461 -27.15 -31.54 10.79
N PRO A 462 -26.01 -32.16 11.17
CA PRO A 462 -25.64 -32.33 12.58
C PRO A 462 -25.48 -31.01 13.33
N VAL A 463 -25.13 -29.91 12.63
CA VAL A 463 -24.98 -28.58 13.24
C VAL A 463 -26.34 -27.86 13.23
N GLU A 464 -27.06 -27.94 14.35
CA GLU A 464 -28.44 -27.43 14.43
C GLU A 464 -28.56 -25.94 14.10
N SER A 465 -27.60 -25.14 14.57
CA SER A 465 -27.53 -23.69 14.34
C SER A 465 -27.35 -23.33 12.86
N HIS A 466 -26.87 -24.26 12.03
CA HIS A 466 -26.64 -24.06 10.60
C HIS A 466 -27.82 -24.52 9.73
N ARG A 467 -28.78 -25.28 10.27
CA ARG A 467 -29.92 -25.86 9.50
C ARG A 467 -30.74 -24.85 8.72
N ASN A 468 -30.74 -23.58 9.15
CA ASN A 468 -31.38 -22.50 8.40
C ASN A 468 -30.74 -22.18 7.05
N ASN A 469 -29.42 -22.37 6.91
CA ASN A 469 -28.67 -22.15 5.68
C ASN A 469 -28.31 -23.47 4.97
N ALA A 470 -28.10 -24.51 5.76
CA ALA A 470 -27.68 -25.82 5.31
C ALA A 470 -28.55 -26.89 6.02
N PRO A 471 -29.74 -27.21 5.51
CA PRO A 471 -30.67 -28.11 6.19
C PRO A 471 -30.17 -29.57 6.32
N TYR A 472 -29.32 -30.02 5.39
CA TYR A 472 -28.84 -31.40 5.31
C TYR A 472 -27.33 -31.51 5.49
N GLU A 473 -26.82 -32.68 5.87
CA GLU A 473 -25.38 -32.91 6.08
C GLU A 473 -24.53 -32.55 4.85
N ILE A 474 -24.92 -33.02 3.66
CA ILE A 474 -24.25 -32.70 2.38
C ILE A 474 -24.20 -31.18 2.14
N SER A 475 -25.26 -30.49 2.56
CA SER A 475 -25.47 -29.07 2.33
C SER A 475 -24.50 -28.21 3.16
N GLU A 476 -23.97 -28.74 4.27
CA GLU A 476 -22.92 -28.10 5.09
C GLU A 476 -21.59 -27.97 4.32
N LEU A 477 -21.29 -28.89 3.38
CA LEU A 477 -20.08 -28.83 2.56
C LEU A 477 -20.03 -27.56 1.69
N VAL A 478 -21.20 -27.03 1.31
CA VAL A 478 -21.33 -25.77 0.57
C VAL A 478 -21.23 -24.61 1.54
N SER A 479 -22.04 -24.57 2.61
CA SER A 479 -22.13 -23.42 3.53
C SER A 479 -20.93 -23.22 4.46
N PHE A 480 -20.23 -24.28 4.88
CA PHE A 480 -19.17 -24.16 5.88
C PHE A 480 -17.95 -23.38 5.37
N ARG A 481 -17.49 -22.40 6.16
CA ARG A 481 -16.25 -21.63 5.91
C ARG A 481 -15.43 -21.57 7.19
N VAL A 482 -14.18 -22.05 7.11
CA VAL A 482 -13.20 -21.87 8.20
C VAL A 482 -13.02 -20.37 8.44
N PRO A 483 -13.28 -19.87 9.67
CA PRO A 483 -13.14 -18.46 9.96
C PRO A 483 -11.69 -17.99 9.84
N TYR A 484 -11.47 -16.76 9.36
CA TYR A 484 -10.11 -16.28 9.04
C TYR A 484 -9.23 -16.13 10.29
N TYR A 485 -9.83 -15.74 11.43
CA TYR A 485 -9.16 -15.59 12.72
C TYR A 485 -8.80 -16.92 13.37
N VAL A 486 -9.28 -18.06 12.86
CA VAL A 486 -8.81 -19.39 13.27
C VAL A 486 -7.55 -19.77 12.49
N GLY A 487 -7.49 -19.40 11.20
CA GLY A 487 -6.33 -19.66 10.36
C GLY A 487 -6.26 -21.12 9.88
N PRO A 488 -5.04 -21.68 9.70
CA PRO A 488 -4.85 -23.06 9.27
C PRO A 488 -5.25 -24.07 10.35
N LEU A 489 -5.97 -25.12 9.97
CA LEU A 489 -6.40 -26.21 10.85
C LEU A 489 -5.26 -27.22 11.08
N ILE A 490 -4.13 -26.71 11.57
CA ILE A 490 -2.92 -27.49 11.88
C ILE A 490 -2.71 -27.42 13.38
N ASP A 491 -2.59 -28.57 14.02
CA ASP A 491 -2.18 -28.63 15.41
C ASP A 491 -0.64 -28.60 15.48
N ASN A 492 -0.09 -27.50 15.98
CA ASN A 492 1.35 -27.35 16.15
C ASN A 492 1.91 -28.20 17.31
N GLN A 493 1.07 -28.72 18.21
CA GLN A 493 1.50 -29.59 19.31
C GLN A 493 1.75 -31.03 18.84
N SER A 494 1.05 -31.49 17.80
CA SER A 494 1.27 -32.82 17.20
C SER A 494 2.49 -32.90 16.25
N ILE A 495 3.12 -31.76 15.93
CA ILE A 495 4.35 -31.72 15.12
C ILE A 495 5.55 -32.01 16.03
N LYS A 496 6.08 -33.23 15.96
CA LYS A 496 7.22 -33.70 16.79
C LYS A 496 8.52 -32.92 16.55
N ASP A 497 8.73 -32.42 15.34
CA ASP A 497 9.91 -31.62 14.99
C ASP A 497 9.67 -30.12 15.25
N LYS A 498 10.36 -29.58 16.27
CA LYS A 498 10.29 -28.16 16.63
C LYS A 498 10.70 -27.23 15.49
N GLN A 499 11.56 -27.66 14.55
CA GLN A 499 11.94 -26.87 13.38
C GLN A 499 10.84 -26.79 12.32
N ASN A 500 9.89 -27.75 12.32
CA ASN A 500 8.76 -27.84 11.40
C ASN A 500 7.44 -27.27 11.95
N LYS A 501 7.44 -26.69 13.15
CA LYS A 501 6.25 -26.00 13.68
C LYS A 501 5.80 -24.92 12.69
N ASN A 502 4.54 -24.97 12.30
CA ASN A 502 4.03 -24.04 11.31
C ASN A 502 3.86 -22.67 11.95
N LYS A 503 4.82 -21.77 11.69
CA LYS A 503 4.77 -20.40 12.18
C LYS A 503 3.50 -19.64 11.79
N PHE A 504 2.73 -20.12 10.81
CA PHE A 504 1.47 -19.51 10.36
C PHE A 504 0.22 -20.21 10.90
N ALA A 505 0.34 -21.16 11.84
CA ALA A 505 -0.78 -21.77 12.53
C ALA A 505 -0.85 -21.25 13.97
N TRP A 506 -2.01 -20.76 14.36
CA TRP A 506 -2.35 -20.24 15.69
C TRP A 506 -3.71 -20.77 16.17
N MET A 507 -4.29 -21.69 15.41
CA MET A 507 -5.50 -22.40 15.80
C MET A 507 -5.21 -23.18 17.09
N VAL A 508 -6.09 -23.03 18.07
CA VAL A 508 -6.04 -23.78 19.32
C VAL A 508 -7.03 -24.93 19.24
N ARG A 509 -6.51 -26.13 19.45
CA ARG A 509 -7.26 -27.38 19.37
C ARG A 509 -7.81 -27.75 20.74
N GLN A 510 -9.08 -28.16 20.80
CA GLN A 510 -9.72 -28.63 22.03
C GLN A 510 -9.69 -30.16 22.16
N LYS A 511 -9.91 -30.88 21.05
CA LYS A 511 -9.98 -32.36 21.02
C LYS A 511 -9.08 -32.96 19.94
N GLN A 512 -8.59 -34.18 20.18
CA GLN A 512 -7.82 -34.97 19.21
C GLN A 512 -8.74 -35.63 18.18
N GLY A 513 -8.27 -35.78 16.93
CA GLY A 513 -9.04 -36.39 15.83
C GLY A 513 -9.21 -35.49 14.60
N GLN A 514 -9.91 -36.01 13.59
CA GLN A 514 -10.17 -35.31 12.33
C GLN A 514 -11.15 -34.16 12.54
N ILE A 515 -10.83 -32.98 12.00
CA ILE A 515 -11.76 -31.85 11.94
C ILE A 515 -12.60 -32.00 10.67
N THR A 516 -13.92 -31.94 10.83
CA THR A 516 -14.95 -31.90 9.78
C THR A 516 -15.71 -30.57 9.87
N PRO A 517 -16.53 -30.21 8.86
CA PRO A 517 -17.43 -29.08 8.96
C PRO A 517 -18.40 -29.16 10.15
N TRP A 518 -18.91 -30.37 10.46
CA TRP A 518 -19.93 -30.58 11.48
C TRP A 518 -19.40 -30.70 12.91
N ASN A 519 -18.12 -31.04 13.12
CA ASN A 519 -17.53 -31.08 14.47
C ASN A 519 -16.62 -29.88 14.78
N PHE A 520 -16.61 -28.86 13.91
CA PHE A 520 -15.61 -27.79 13.94
C PHE A 520 -15.52 -27.07 15.30
N GLU A 521 -16.66 -26.69 15.87
CA GLU A 521 -16.71 -25.95 17.14
C GLU A 521 -16.33 -26.81 18.35
N GLU A 522 -16.51 -28.13 18.27
CA GLU A 522 -16.08 -29.05 19.33
C GLU A 522 -14.57 -29.34 19.29
N MET A 523 -13.97 -29.26 18.11
CA MET A 523 -12.57 -29.60 17.89
C MET A 523 -11.65 -28.38 18.02
N VAL A 524 -12.17 -27.18 17.79
CA VAL A 524 -11.39 -25.93 17.69
C VAL A 524 -11.90 -24.88 18.67
N ASP A 525 -10.97 -24.36 19.49
CA ASP A 525 -11.24 -23.21 20.33
C ASP A 525 -11.22 -21.93 19.48
N THR A 526 -12.38 -21.57 18.96
CA THR A 526 -12.50 -20.39 18.09
C THR A 526 -12.24 -19.08 18.83
N THR A 527 -12.43 -19.03 20.15
CA THR A 527 -12.24 -17.84 20.97
C THR A 527 -10.75 -17.62 21.25
N GLU A 528 -10.04 -18.66 21.68
CA GLU A 528 -8.61 -18.56 21.94
C GLU A 528 -7.81 -18.44 20.64
N SER A 529 -8.25 -19.10 19.56
CA SER A 529 -7.65 -18.87 18.24
C SER A 529 -7.77 -17.41 17.81
N ALA A 530 -8.92 -16.76 18.08
CA ALA A 530 -9.12 -15.34 17.80
C ALA A 530 -8.21 -14.45 18.67
N ASN A 531 -7.99 -14.80 19.94
CA ASN A 531 -7.03 -14.12 20.82
C ASN A 531 -5.60 -14.18 20.27
N GLN A 532 -5.16 -15.37 19.85
CA GLN A 532 -3.83 -15.52 19.25
C GLN A 532 -3.72 -14.79 17.91
N PHE A 533 -4.81 -14.70 17.15
CA PHE A 533 -4.83 -13.89 15.93
C PHE A 533 -4.57 -12.41 16.23
N ILE A 534 -5.25 -11.82 17.23
CA ILE A 534 -5.03 -10.42 17.65
C ILE A 534 -3.57 -10.15 17.98
N LYS A 535 -2.98 -10.94 18.89
CA LYS A 535 -1.60 -10.77 19.37
C LYS A 535 -0.55 -10.84 18.26
N ARG A 536 -0.90 -11.42 17.10
CA ARG A 536 0.01 -11.59 15.97
C ARG A 536 -0.12 -10.50 14.91
N MET A 537 -1.15 -9.67 15.00
CA MET A 537 -1.46 -8.62 14.02
C MET A 537 -0.90 -7.25 14.43
N THR A 538 -0.49 -7.10 15.69
CA THR A 538 0.12 -5.89 16.25
C THR A 538 1.54 -5.67 15.71
N ARG A 539 1.91 -4.41 15.50
CA ARG A 539 3.28 -4.00 15.16
C ARG A 539 4.02 -3.57 16.43
N LYS A 540 5.35 -3.55 16.38
CA LYS A 540 6.19 -3.06 17.48
C LYS A 540 6.36 -1.54 17.48
N ASP A 541 6.52 -0.99 18.68
CA ASP A 541 6.75 0.43 18.96
C ASP A 541 8.03 0.94 18.28
N THR A 542 8.02 2.22 17.93
CA THR A 542 9.16 2.95 17.36
C THR A 542 10.35 3.07 18.33
N TYR A 543 10.10 3.19 19.63
CA TYR A 543 11.11 3.43 20.66
C TYR A 543 11.29 2.26 21.64
N LEU A 544 10.28 1.42 21.85
CA LEU A 544 10.35 0.25 22.74
C LEU A 544 10.23 -1.06 21.94
N LEU A 545 11.35 -1.75 21.73
CA LEU A 545 11.45 -2.91 20.83
C LEU A 545 10.52 -4.08 21.21
N ALA A 546 10.20 -4.23 22.50
CA ALA A 546 9.38 -5.33 23.02
C ALA A 546 7.87 -5.09 22.87
N GLU A 547 7.45 -3.84 22.79
CA GLU A 547 6.06 -3.44 23.07
C GLU A 547 5.23 -3.30 21.80
N ASP A 548 3.96 -3.68 21.89
CA ASP A 548 2.99 -3.54 20.79
C ASP A 548 2.43 -2.12 20.74
N VAL A 549 2.22 -1.62 19.52
CA VAL A 549 1.61 -0.31 19.29
C VAL A 549 0.12 -0.30 19.62
N LEU A 550 -0.39 0.86 20.01
CA LEU A 550 -1.83 1.08 20.15
C LEU A 550 -2.50 1.21 18.77
N PRO A 551 -3.80 0.87 18.63
CA PRO A 551 -4.61 1.28 17.49
C PRO A 551 -4.56 2.79 17.27
N LYS A 552 -4.65 3.26 16.02
CA LYS A 552 -4.69 4.72 15.75
C LYS A 552 -5.91 5.39 16.39
N SER A 553 -7.01 4.65 16.50
CA SER A 553 -8.27 5.05 17.14
C SER A 553 -8.29 4.88 18.66
N SER A 554 -7.22 4.38 19.28
CA SER A 554 -7.11 4.31 20.75
C SER A 554 -7.36 5.68 21.38
N LEU A 555 -8.07 5.73 22.51
CA LEU A 555 -8.33 7.00 23.20
C LEU A 555 -7.02 7.60 23.70
N ILE A 556 -6.13 6.77 24.24
CA ILE A 556 -4.78 7.16 24.64
C ILE A 556 -3.99 7.71 23.45
N TYR A 557 -4.05 7.04 22.30
CA TYR A 557 -3.28 7.44 21.12
C TYR A 557 -3.82 8.74 20.49
N GLN A 558 -5.13 8.88 20.35
CA GLN A 558 -5.76 10.11 19.86
C GLN A 558 -5.47 11.29 20.80
N LYS A 559 -5.60 11.09 22.11
CA LYS A 559 -5.26 12.10 23.11
C LYS A 559 -3.79 12.54 22.98
N PHE A 560 -2.86 11.60 22.87
CA PHE A 560 -1.45 11.91 22.62
C PHE A 560 -1.26 12.78 21.36
N MET A 561 -1.84 12.37 20.23
CA MET A 561 -1.66 13.08 18.95
C MET A 561 -2.19 14.52 19.02
N ILE A 562 -3.36 14.71 19.65
CA ILE A 562 -3.95 16.03 19.85
C ILE A 562 -3.06 16.89 20.75
N LEU A 563 -2.57 16.36 21.87
CA LEU A 563 -1.72 17.12 22.79
C LEU A 563 -0.38 17.50 22.15
N ASP A 564 0.24 16.60 21.39
CA ASP A 564 1.47 16.89 20.66
C ASP A 564 1.27 18.00 19.61
N GLU A 565 0.06 18.11 19.03
CA GLU A 565 -0.31 19.19 18.12
C GLU A 565 -0.64 20.49 18.87
N LEU A 566 -1.43 20.45 19.95
CA LEU A 566 -1.78 21.60 20.78
C LEU A 566 -0.55 22.24 21.42
N ASN A 567 0.43 21.45 21.87
CA ASN A 567 1.67 21.97 22.46
C ASN A 567 2.56 22.71 21.45
N ARG A 568 2.23 22.70 20.15
CA ARG A 568 2.86 23.51 19.11
C ARG A 568 2.13 24.82 18.83
N ILE A 569 0.87 24.94 19.26
CA ILE A 569 0.04 26.12 19.04
C ILE A 569 0.57 27.29 19.86
N LYS A 570 0.54 28.47 19.24
CA LYS A 570 0.92 29.74 19.84
C LYS A 570 -0.12 30.80 19.56
N ILE A 571 -0.38 31.65 20.56
CA ILE A 571 -1.18 32.87 20.44
C ILE A 571 -0.23 34.04 20.64
N ASP A 572 -0.09 34.91 19.64
CA ASP A 572 0.85 36.04 19.63
C ASP A 572 2.28 35.64 20.04
N GLY A 573 2.71 34.48 19.57
CA GLY A 573 4.05 33.93 19.80
C GLY A 573 4.25 33.18 21.13
N LYS A 574 3.28 33.25 22.07
CA LYS A 574 3.31 32.51 23.35
C LYS A 574 2.62 31.15 23.21
N LYS A 575 3.19 30.09 23.80
CA LYS A 575 2.55 28.76 23.83
C LYS A 575 1.29 28.82 24.70
N LEU A 576 0.33 27.94 24.44
CA LEU A 576 -0.86 27.77 25.29
C LEU A 576 -0.47 27.44 26.74
N THR A 577 -1.19 28.01 27.69
CA THR A 577 -1.10 27.59 29.09
C THR A 577 -1.72 26.20 29.25
N SER A 578 -1.38 25.51 30.35
CA SER A 578 -1.94 24.19 30.65
C SER A 578 -3.46 24.25 30.77
N GLU A 579 -3.98 25.28 31.44
CA GLU A 579 -5.42 25.54 31.57
C GLU A 579 -6.09 25.75 30.20
N GLN A 580 -5.55 26.65 29.35
CA GLN A 580 -6.09 26.87 28.00
C GLN A 580 -6.12 25.58 27.17
N LYS A 581 -5.05 24.77 27.26
CA LYS A 581 -4.96 23.50 26.56
C LYS A 581 -5.98 22.49 27.07
N HIS A 582 -6.15 22.38 28.38
CA HIS A 582 -7.17 21.52 28.99
C HIS A 582 -8.56 21.94 28.52
N ASP A 583 -8.84 23.24 28.56
CA ASP A 583 -10.11 23.82 28.12
C ASP A 583 -10.40 23.57 26.63
N ILE A 584 -9.43 23.82 25.74
CA ILE A 584 -9.56 23.52 24.31
C ILE A 584 -9.81 22.02 24.11
N PHE A 585 -9.09 21.15 24.83
CA PHE A 585 -9.29 19.72 24.71
C PHE A 585 -10.71 19.29 25.15
N GLU A 586 -11.14 19.74 26.32
CA GLU A 586 -12.42 19.34 26.93
C GLU A 586 -13.63 19.98 26.24
N LYS A 587 -13.54 21.25 25.80
CA LYS A 587 -14.69 21.97 25.24
C LYS A 587 -14.74 21.98 23.72
N LEU A 588 -13.62 21.74 23.04
CA LEU A 588 -13.56 21.70 21.56
C LEU A 588 -13.36 20.26 21.05
N PHE A 589 -12.25 19.60 21.41
CA PHE A 589 -11.90 18.28 20.86
C PHE A 589 -12.82 17.14 21.30
N LYS A 590 -13.43 17.23 22.49
CA LYS A 590 -14.45 16.27 22.92
C LYS A 590 -15.84 16.51 22.31
N LYS A 591 -16.06 17.63 21.61
CA LYS A 591 -17.37 17.99 21.02
C LYS A 591 -17.41 17.87 19.49
N GLN A 592 -16.29 18.12 18.80
CA GLN A 592 -16.25 18.17 17.33
C GLN A 592 -15.17 17.25 16.74
N LYS A 593 -15.53 16.48 15.70
CA LYS A 593 -14.60 15.56 15.02
C LYS A 593 -13.60 16.24 14.08
N SER A 594 -13.92 17.43 13.58
CA SER A 594 -13.05 18.20 12.70
C SER A 594 -12.98 19.62 13.24
N ILE A 595 -11.77 20.13 13.43
CA ILE A 595 -11.52 21.44 14.02
C ILE A 595 -10.58 22.18 13.08
N ASN A 596 -11.03 23.32 12.60
CA ASN A 596 -10.24 24.25 11.81
C ASN A 596 -9.79 25.45 12.65
N LEU A 597 -8.96 26.29 12.03
CA LEU A 597 -8.43 27.50 12.66
C LEU A 597 -9.54 28.44 13.16
N ASP A 598 -10.63 28.57 12.41
CA ASP A 598 -11.71 29.47 12.77
C ASP A 598 -12.55 28.94 13.93
N ASN A 599 -12.73 27.62 14.05
CA ASN A 599 -13.33 27.01 15.25
C ASN A 599 -12.51 27.35 16.50
N LEU A 600 -11.19 27.25 16.42
CA LEU A 600 -10.30 27.59 17.53
C LEU A 600 -10.31 29.10 17.84
N LYS A 601 -10.27 29.97 16.82
CA LYS A 601 -10.39 31.43 17.02
C LYS A 601 -11.70 31.79 17.69
N ASN A 602 -12.81 31.27 17.19
CA ASN A 602 -14.14 31.54 17.74
C ASN A 602 -14.21 31.07 19.19
N TYR A 603 -13.69 29.88 19.50
CA TYR A 603 -13.62 29.40 20.88
C TYR A 603 -12.80 30.33 21.79
N LEU A 604 -11.59 30.71 21.35
CA LEU A 604 -10.71 31.59 22.13
C LEU A 604 -11.27 33.00 22.30
N LEU A 605 -11.99 33.53 21.32
CA LEU A 605 -12.63 34.85 21.38
C LEU A 605 -13.89 34.84 22.25
N VAL A 606 -14.79 33.87 22.04
CA VAL A 606 -16.12 33.83 22.67
C VAL A 606 -16.07 33.29 24.09
N GLU A 607 -15.35 32.18 24.33
CA GLU A 607 -15.27 31.56 25.67
C GLU A 607 -14.01 31.96 26.43
N GLY A 608 -12.90 32.23 25.73
CA GLY A 608 -11.61 32.54 26.36
C GLY A 608 -11.32 34.04 26.54
N ASN A 609 -12.04 34.93 25.84
CA ASN A 609 -11.72 36.36 25.71
C ASN A 609 -10.23 36.65 25.38
N ILE A 610 -9.62 35.77 24.57
CA ILE A 610 -8.22 35.85 24.16
C ILE A 610 -8.18 36.19 22.67
N PRO A 611 -8.06 37.48 22.30
CA PRO A 611 -7.74 37.87 20.95
C PRO A 611 -6.25 37.61 20.66
N GLY A 612 -5.93 37.21 19.44
CA GLY A 612 -4.52 37.06 19.02
C GLY A 612 -4.32 36.26 17.75
N LEU A 613 -3.14 36.41 17.15
CA LEU A 613 -2.73 35.64 15.98
C LEU A 613 -2.35 34.22 16.41
N ILE A 614 -3.08 33.23 15.89
CA ILE A 614 -2.82 31.82 16.14
C ILE A 614 -1.81 31.28 15.12
N GLU A 615 -0.75 30.65 15.61
CA GLU A 615 0.26 29.95 14.81
C GLU A 615 0.43 28.49 15.29
N GLY A 616 0.95 27.61 14.44
CA GLY A 616 1.40 26.27 14.85
C GLY A 616 0.71 25.09 14.14
N LEU A 617 -0.37 25.34 13.41
CA LEU A 617 -0.98 24.36 12.50
C LEU A 617 -0.04 24.05 11.33
N SER A 618 0.00 22.80 10.88
CA SER A 618 0.92 22.33 9.84
C SER A 618 0.59 22.84 8.44
N ASP A 619 -0.69 22.91 8.09
CA ASP A 619 -1.20 23.43 6.82
C ASP A 619 -1.70 24.88 6.96
N GLY A 620 -1.76 25.39 8.20
CA GLY A 620 -2.26 26.72 8.55
C GLY A 620 -3.79 26.83 8.61
N ILE A 621 -4.53 25.74 8.39
CA ILE A 621 -5.99 25.75 8.22
C ILE A 621 -6.66 24.76 9.17
N ASN A 622 -6.20 23.51 9.23
CA ASN A 622 -6.88 22.44 9.97
C ASN A 622 -5.96 21.74 10.99
N PHE A 623 -6.56 21.26 12.08
CA PHE A 623 -5.91 20.24 12.90
C PHE A 623 -5.87 18.91 12.14
N ASN A 624 -4.75 18.19 12.22
CA ASN A 624 -4.62 16.90 11.55
C ASN A 624 -5.26 15.75 12.35
N ASN A 625 -5.47 15.97 13.65
CA ASN A 625 -5.90 14.93 14.59
C ASN A 625 -7.21 15.33 15.25
N SER A 626 -8.00 14.32 15.61
CA SER A 626 -9.27 14.52 16.31
C SER A 626 -9.54 13.42 17.30
N PHE A 627 -10.43 13.69 18.26
CA PHE A 627 -10.82 12.72 19.29
C PHE A 627 -12.06 11.94 18.85
N SER A 628 -12.08 11.52 17.59
CA SER A 628 -13.26 10.97 16.92
C SER A 628 -13.85 9.77 17.65
N THR A 629 -13.01 8.90 18.21
CA THR A 629 -13.42 7.68 18.90
C THR A 629 -14.08 7.99 20.24
N TYR A 630 -13.60 9.01 20.94
CA TYR A 630 -14.26 9.51 22.15
C TYR A 630 -15.67 9.98 21.84
N ILE A 631 -15.85 10.79 20.78
CA ILE A 631 -17.17 11.29 20.37
C ILE A 631 -18.10 10.14 19.97
N ASP A 632 -17.59 9.18 19.19
CA ASP A 632 -18.37 7.99 18.79
C ASP A 632 -18.85 7.19 19.99
N TYR A 633 -18.01 6.99 21.00
CA TYR A 633 -18.38 6.22 22.18
C TYR A 633 -19.16 7.03 23.21
N ARG A 634 -18.95 8.35 23.32
CA ARG A 634 -19.77 9.23 24.17
C ARG A 634 -21.25 9.19 23.73
N ASN A 635 -21.49 9.13 22.42
CA ASN A 635 -22.85 8.97 21.89
C ASN A 635 -23.50 7.62 22.25
N ILE A 636 -22.71 6.61 22.61
CA ILE A 636 -23.18 5.25 22.98
C ILE A 636 -23.31 5.11 24.50
N PHE A 637 -22.34 5.65 25.23
CA PHE A 637 -22.15 5.39 26.65
C PHE A 637 -22.44 6.61 27.54
N GLY A 638 -22.69 7.77 26.97
CA GLY A 638 -22.81 9.02 27.73
C GLY A 638 -21.52 9.30 28.50
N ASP A 639 -21.66 9.75 29.74
CA ASP A 639 -20.52 10.13 30.59
C ASP A 639 -19.73 8.93 31.14
N GLU A 640 -20.21 7.69 30.93
CA GLU A 640 -19.46 6.48 31.31
C GLU A 640 -18.14 6.34 30.55
N ILE A 641 -17.98 7.03 29.41
CA ILE A 641 -16.68 7.07 28.71
C ILE A 641 -15.58 7.75 29.53
N ASP A 642 -15.91 8.62 30.48
CA ASP A 642 -14.92 9.28 31.33
C ASP A 642 -14.66 8.49 32.63
N ASN A 643 -15.34 7.36 32.85
CA ASN A 643 -15.16 6.51 34.04
C ASN A 643 -13.74 5.87 34.05
N PRO A 644 -12.89 6.16 35.05
CA PRO A 644 -11.52 5.62 35.13
C PRO A 644 -11.47 4.10 35.17
N ASN A 645 -12.44 3.46 35.82
CA ASN A 645 -12.49 2.00 36.00
C ASN A 645 -12.83 1.26 34.69
N LYS A 646 -13.42 1.96 33.71
CA LYS A 646 -13.82 1.39 32.41
C LYS A 646 -12.86 1.71 31.26
N GLN A 647 -11.86 2.57 31.47
CA GLN A 647 -10.90 2.96 30.42
C GLN A 647 -10.19 1.78 29.77
N ALA A 648 -9.80 0.78 30.56
CA ALA A 648 -9.14 -0.41 30.04
C ALA A 648 -10.06 -1.22 29.10
N ASP A 649 -11.36 -1.26 29.38
CA ASP A 649 -12.33 -1.95 28.55
C ASP A 649 -12.62 -1.16 27.27
N PHE A 650 -12.71 0.18 27.31
CA PHE A 650 -12.77 1.00 26.09
C PHE A 650 -11.59 0.77 25.16
N GLU A 651 -10.37 0.75 25.69
CA GLU A 651 -9.19 0.42 24.88
C GLU A 651 -9.27 -0.99 24.27
N LYS A 652 -9.74 -2.00 25.01
CA LYS A 652 -9.98 -3.35 24.47
C LYS A 652 -11.03 -3.34 23.37
N MET A 653 -12.16 -2.64 23.56
CA MET A 653 -13.22 -2.54 22.56
C MET A 653 -12.70 -1.94 21.25
N ILE A 654 -11.86 -0.92 21.34
CA ILE A 654 -11.24 -0.26 20.19
C ILE A 654 -10.21 -1.20 19.52
N GLU A 655 -9.37 -1.86 20.29
CA GLU A 655 -8.40 -2.83 19.80
C GLU A 655 -9.10 -3.99 19.07
N TRP A 656 -10.11 -4.58 19.68
CA TRP A 656 -10.91 -5.65 19.08
C TRP A 656 -11.65 -5.19 17.84
N SER A 657 -12.21 -3.98 17.82
CA SER A 657 -12.81 -3.39 16.61
C SER A 657 -11.79 -3.23 15.49
N THR A 658 -10.56 -2.83 15.84
CA THR A 658 -9.45 -2.64 14.88
C THR A 658 -8.95 -3.95 14.28
N VAL A 659 -9.05 -5.05 15.02
CA VAL A 659 -8.59 -6.38 14.57
C VAL A 659 -9.69 -7.18 13.87
N PHE A 660 -10.93 -7.15 14.38
CA PHE A 660 -12.01 -7.99 13.89
C PHE A 660 -12.88 -7.27 12.86
N GLU A 661 -12.64 -7.58 11.59
CA GLU A 661 -13.48 -7.14 10.47
C GLU A 661 -14.90 -7.75 10.50
N ASP A 662 -15.07 -8.91 11.15
CA ASP A 662 -16.36 -9.62 11.21
C ASP A 662 -17.14 -9.25 12.48
N ARG A 663 -18.40 -8.82 12.30
CA ARG A 663 -19.22 -8.25 13.37
C ARG A 663 -19.65 -9.31 14.38
N LYS A 664 -19.85 -10.55 13.94
CA LYS A 664 -20.33 -11.63 14.80
C LYS A 664 -19.30 -12.01 15.86
N ILE A 665 -18.03 -12.11 15.48
CA ILE A 665 -16.94 -12.39 16.44
C ILE A 665 -16.67 -11.20 17.32
N PHE A 666 -16.69 -9.99 16.77
CA PHE A 666 -16.51 -8.80 17.59
C PHE A 666 -17.60 -8.72 18.67
N LYS A 667 -18.88 -8.93 18.31
CA LYS A 667 -19.98 -9.04 19.29
C LYS A 667 -19.73 -10.13 20.33
N ARG A 668 -19.25 -11.31 19.92
CA ARG A 668 -18.92 -12.40 20.85
C ARG A 668 -17.81 -11.99 21.83
N LYS A 669 -16.79 -11.26 21.36
CA LYS A 669 -15.72 -10.74 22.21
C LYS A 669 -16.18 -9.64 23.16
N LEU A 670 -17.06 -8.76 22.71
CA LEU A 670 -17.66 -7.73 23.57
C LEU A 670 -18.41 -8.33 24.76
N LYS A 671 -18.96 -9.55 24.66
CA LYS A 671 -19.60 -10.24 25.79
C LYS A 671 -18.64 -10.60 26.94
N GLU A 672 -17.32 -10.58 26.72
CA GLU A 672 -16.33 -10.73 27.80
C GLU A 672 -16.31 -9.50 28.73
N ILE A 673 -16.87 -8.37 28.29
CA ILE A 673 -17.06 -7.17 29.09
C ILE A 673 -18.49 -7.22 29.68
N THR A 674 -18.57 -7.62 30.94
CA THR A 674 -19.84 -7.99 31.61
C THR A 674 -20.79 -6.83 31.87
N TRP A 675 -20.30 -5.58 31.84
CA TRP A 675 -21.13 -4.39 32.11
C TRP A 675 -21.84 -3.83 30.86
N LEU A 676 -21.56 -4.36 29.66
CA LEU A 676 -22.21 -3.92 28.43
C LEU A 676 -23.62 -4.48 28.28
N THR A 677 -24.58 -3.62 27.94
CA THR A 677 -25.93 -4.06 27.57
C THR A 677 -25.96 -4.65 26.15
N PRO A 678 -26.94 -5.50 25.79
CA PRO A 678 -27.09 -6.00 24.42
C PRO A 678 -27.20 -4.88 23.36
N GLU A 679 -27.89 -3.79 23.70
CA GLU A 679 -28.00 -2.56 22.91
C GLU A 679 -26.60 -1.97 22.63
N GLN A 680 -25.81 -1.76 23.68
CA GLN A 680 -24.46 -1.20 23.58
C GLN A 680 -23.53 -2.12 22.79
N ILE A 681 -23.60 -3.44 22.98
CA ILE A 681 -22.83 -4.41 22.19
C ILE A 681 -23.15 -4.24 20.69
N ASN A 682 -24.42 -4.08 20.34
CA ASN A 682 -24.82 -3.86 18.95
C ASN A 682 -24.27 -2.53 18.41
N GLN A 683 -24.45 -1.43 19.15
CA GLN A 683 -23.96 -0.11 18.75
C GLN A 683 -22.43 -0.07 18.61
N VAL A 684 -21.67 -0.60 19.57
CA VAL A 684 -20.20 -0.68 19.49
C VAL A 684 -19.77 -1.55 18.32
N SER A 685 -20.40 -2.70 18.11
CA SER A 685 -20.04 -3.61 17.01
C SER A 685 -20.25 -3.02 15.62
N SER A 686 -21.09 -1.99 15.51
CA SER A 686 -21.30 -1.24 14.27
C SER A 686 -20.13 -0.29 13.95
N LYS A 687 -19.41 0.18 14.98
CA LYS A 687 -18.26 1.10 14.87
C LYS A 687 -17.01 0.32 14.49
N ARG A 688 -16.53 0.54 13.26
CA ARG A 688 -15.31 -0.05 12.73
C ARG A 688 -14.16 0.93 12.83
N TYR A 689 -13.10 0.51 13.51
CA TYR A 689 -11.82 1.21 13.52
C TYR A 689 -10.81 0.44 12.69
N SER A 690 -9.80 1.14 12.19
CA SER A 690 -8.73 0.54 11.41
C SER A 690 -7.43 1.30 11.59
N GLY A 691 -6.32 0.63 11.28
CA GLY A 691 -5.00 1.23 11.35
C GLY A 691 -4.37 1.22 12.75
N TRP A 692 -3.06 1.04 12.75
CA TRP A 692 -2.25 1.01 13.96
C TRP A 692 -1.42 2.28 14.09
N GLY A 693 -1.24 2.75 15.32
CA GLY A 693 -0.32 3.83 15.67
C GLY A 693 1.15 3.40 15.56
N ARG A 694 2.04 4.23 16.09
CA ARG A 694 3.49 3.98 16.10
C ARG A 694 4.10 3.80 17.50
N LEU A 695 3.29 4.04 18.52
CA LEU A 695 3.71 4.10 19.92
C LEU A 695 2.80 3.17 20.73
N SER A 696 3.39 2.55 21.74
CA SER A 696 2.75 1.63 22.68
C SER A 696 2.11 2.39 23.84
N LYS A 697 1.19 1.71 24.52
CA LYS A 697 0.64 2.16 25.80
C LYS A 697 1.75 2.35 26.84
N LYS A 698 2.69 1.41 26.92
CA LYS A 698 3.79 1.44 27.90
C LYS A 698 4.65 2.69 27.75
N LEU A 699 5.04 3.03 26.52
CA LEU A 699 5.80 4.27 26.27
C LEU A 699 5.04 5.49 26.78
N LEU A 700 3.77 5.63 26.39
CA LEU A 700 2.99 6.83 26.67
C LEU A 700 2.59 6.97 28.14
N THR A 701 2.28 5.88 28.84
CA THR A 701 1.64 5.94 30.16
C THR A 701 2.44 5.31 31.30
N GLN A 702 3.54 4.60 31.02
CA GLN A 702 4.31 3.87 32.07
C GLN A 702 5.77 4.29 32.14
N ILE A 703 6.36 4.83 31.06
CA ILE A 703 7.69 5.44 31.14
C ILE A 703 7.57 6.80 31.81
N THR A 704 8.23 6.94 32.96
CA THR A 704 8.16 8.13 33.82
C THR A 704 9.47 8.88 33.89
N ASP A 705 9.41 10.17 34.17
CA ASP A 705 10.58 10.99 34.48
C ASP A 705 11.09 10.78 35.92
N GLU A 706 11.95 11.68 36.40
CA GLU A 706 12.47 11.70 37.78
C GLU A 706 11.40 11.84 38.87
N ASN A 707 10.25 12.45 38.57
CA ASN A 707 9.18 12.75 39.53
C ASN A 707 8.04 11.72 39.46
N GLY A 708 8.20 10.66 38.67
CA GLY A 708 7.15 9.66 38.46
C GLY A 708 6.07 10.09 37.47
N VAL A 709 6.25 11.20 36.74
CA VAL A 709 5.27 11.70 35.75
C VAL A 709 5.51 11.02 34.40
N ASN A 710 4.46 10.45 33.81
CA ASN A 710 4.58 9.76 32.51
C ASN A 710 4.54 10.72 31.31
N ILE A 711 4.87 10.20 30.13
CA ILE A 711 4.93 11.00 28.89
C ILE A 711 3.61 11.70 28.60
N LEU A 712 2.48 11.00 28.67
CA LEU A 712 1.16 11.57 28.37
C LEU A 712 0.78 12.66 29.38
N GLN A 713 1.09 12.47 30.66
CA GLN A 713 0.88 13.47 31.71
C GLN A 713 1.74 14.71 31.48
N ARG A 714 2.99 14.57 31.03
CA ARG A 714 3.81 15.72 30.63
C ARG A 714 3.23 16.46 29.45
N LEU A 715 2.79 15.76 28.41
CA LEU A 715 2.11 16.40 27.28
C LEU A 715 0.82 17.11 27.72
N TRP A 716 0.14 16.60 28.75
CA TRP A 716 -1.05 17.22 29.31
C TRP A 716 -0.73 18.45 30.16
N ASN A 717 0.29 18.40 31.02
CA ASN A 717 0.55 19.44 32.01
C ASN A 717 1.55 20.50 31.56
N GLU A 718 2.44 20.16 30.61
CA GLU A 718 3.52 21.04 30.16
C GLU A 718 3.34 21.42 28.68
N PRO A 719 3.78 22.60 28.25
CA PRO A 719 3.74 23.02 26.86
C PRO A 719 4.90 22.37 26.06
N GLU A 720 5.03 21.05 26.16
CA GLU A 720 6.10 20.24 25.55
C GLU A 720 5.52 19.25 24.53
N THR A 721 6.22 19.06 23.42
CA THR A 721 5.93 18.05 22.40
C THR A 721 6.57 16.71 22.78
N LEU A 722 6.16 15.61 22.13
CA LEU A 722 6.72 14.28 22.38
C LEU A 722 8.25 14.27 22.22
N THR A 723 8.76 14.99 21.22
CA THR A 723 10.21 15.07 20.99
C THR A 723 10.92 15.75 22.16
N GLU A 724 10.30 16.78 22.75
CA GLU A 724 10.83 17.49 23.93
C GLU A 724 10.74 16.61 25.20
N VAL A 725 9.71 15.77 25.32
CA VAL A 725 9.57 14.85 26.45
C VAL A 725 10.58 13.69 26.37
N LEU A 726 10.76 13.08 25.19
CA LEU A 726 11.72 11.99 24.97
C LEU A 726 13.19 12.43 25.15
N ALA A 727 13.45 13.74 25.09
CA ALA A 727 14.73 14.37 25.38
C ALA A 727 15.08 14.41 26.89
N ASN A 728 14.14 14.08 27.79
CA ASN A 728 14.45 13.99 29.22
C ASN A 728 15.44 12.84 29.51
N PRO A 729 16.54 13.08 30.26
CA PRO A 729 17.57 12.07 30.52
C PRO A 729 17.07 10.81 31.23
N VAL A 730 16.12 10.94 32.16
CA VAL A 730 15.56 9.81 32.91
C VAL A 730 14.66 8.95 32.03
N ILE A 731 13.77 9.58 31.25
CA ILE A 731 12.93 8.90 30.26
C ILE A 731 13.80 8.14 29.26
N LYS A 732 14.82 8.79 28.70
CA LYS A 732 15.75 8.16 27.77
C LYS A 732 16.44 6.94 28.38
N ARG A 733 16.99 7.09 29.59
CA ARG A 733 17.68 6.00 30.28
C ARG A 733 16.76 4.80 30.46
N LYS A 734 15.51 5.01 30.91
CA LYS A 734 14.50 3.94 31.05
C LYS A 734 14.17 3.25 29.73
N ILE A 735 14.07 4.00 28.63
CA ILE A 735 13.87 3.43 27.28
C ILE A 735 15.08 2.56 26.88
N SER A 736 16.29 3.07 27.09
CA SER A 736 17.53 2.36 26.77
C SER A 736 17.70 1.08 27.60
N GLU A 737 17.43 1.14 28.90
CA GLU A 737 17.46 -0.01 29.81
C GLU A 737 16.44 -1.09 29.37
N ALA A 738 15.20 -0.68 29.06
CA ALA A 738 14.16 -1.59 28.57
C ALA A 738 14.55 -2.28 27.25
N ASN A 739 15.12 -1.55 26.31
CA ASN A 739 15.58 -2.11 25.04
C ASN A 739 16.81 -3.00 25.20
N SER A 740 17.77 -2.62 26.04
CA SER A 740 18.98 -3.41 26.30
C SER A 740 18.64 -4.77 26.90
N LEU A 741 17.75 -4.79 27.89
CA LEU A 741 17.25 -6.04 28.48
C LEU A 741 16.59 -6.93 27.41
N PHE A 742 15.77 -6.35 26.54
CA PHE A 742 15.09 -7.09 25.49
C PHE A 742 16.06 -7.66 24.44
N VAL A 743 17.07 -6.88 24.03
CA VAL A 743 18.12 -7.30 23.07
C VAL A 743 19.02 -8.39 23.66
N GLN A 744 19.36 -8.32 24.96
CA GLN A 744 20.16 -9.37 25.59
C GLN A 744 19.45 -10.73 25.63
N ILE A 745 18.12 -10.72 25.78
CA ILE A 745 17.30 -11.94 25.86
C ILE A 745 16.93 -12.47 24.46
N ASN A 746 16.94 -11.62 23.42
CA ASN A 746 16.46 -11.96 22.09
C ASN A 746 17.53 -11.76 21.01
N LYS A 747 17.62 -12.71 20.08
CA LYS A 747 18.44 -12.53 18.88
C LYS A 747 17.93 -11.34 18.06
N VAL A 748 18.83 -10.51 17.55
CA VAL A 748 18.52 -9.36 16.68
C VAL A 748 17.65 -9.78 15.49
N GLU A 749 17.84 -10.99 14.96
CA GLU A 749 16.98 -11.53 13.90
C GLU A 749 15.50 -11.52 14.26
N ASN A 750 15.14 -11.90 15.50
CA ASN A 750 13.76 -11.95 15.98
C ASN A 750 13.20 -10.53 16.15
N ILE A 751 14.00 -9.62 16.69
CA ILE A 751 13.62 -8.21 16.85
C ILE A 751 13.28 -7.58 15.49
N LEU A 752 14.12 -7.86 14.49
CA LEU A 752 13.91 -7.35 13.14
C LEU A 752 12.73 -8.03 12.43
N ASP A 753 12.42 -9.29 12.72
CA ASP A 753 11.25 -9.96 12.14
C ASP A 753 9.94 -9.25 12.49
N ASP A 754 9.84 -8.68 13.69
CA ASP A 754 8.64 -7.96 14.17
C ASP A 754 8.72 -6.43 14.02
N ALA A 755 9.87 -5.89 13.61
CA ALA A 755 10.06 -4.45 13.42
C ALA A 755 9.13 -3.86 12.34
N TYR A 756 8.75 -2.59 12.52
CA TYR A 756 7.78 -1.86 11.70
C TYR A 756 8.28 -1.44 10.28
N THR A 757 9.44 -1.93 9.84
CA THR A 757 10.14 -1.50 8.61
C THR A 757 10.05 -2.53 7.47
N SER A 758 10.46 -2.14 6.25
CA SER A 758 10.36 -3.00 5.06
C SER A 758 11.34 -4.19 5.10
N PRO A 759 11.07 -5.30 4.39
CA PRO A 759 12.01 -6.42 4.27
C PRO A 759 13.39 -6.03 3.77
N GLN A 760 13.47 -5.04 2.88
CA GLN A 760 14.73 -4.43 2.43
C GLN A 760 15.52 -3.87 3.60
N ASN A 761 14.88 -3.02 4.39
CA ASN A 761 15.50 -2.36 5.52
C ASN A 761 15.88 -3.38 6.60
N LYS A 762 15.01 -4.36 6.90
CA LYS A 762 15.33 -5.46 7.84
C LYS A 762 16.61 -6.19 7.43
N LYS A 763 16.76 -6.52 6.14
CA LYS A 763 17.97 -7.17 5.63
C LYS A 763 19.19 -6.25 5.71
N ALA A 764 19.05 -4.98 5.35
CA ALA A 764 20.13 -4.01 5.45
C ALA A 764 20.63 -3.87 6.91
N ILE A 765 19.71 -3.70 7.86
CA ILE A 765 20.04 -3.61 9.29
C ILE A 765 20.77 -4.87 9.76
N ARG A 766 20.32 -6.07 9.37
CA ARG A 766 21.05 -7.32 9.70
C ARG A 766 22.50 -7.31 9.22
N GLN A 767 22.74 -6.81 8.01
CA GLN A 767 24.09 -6.76 7.46
C GLN A 767 24.93 -5.68 8.18
N VAL A 768 24.32 -4.56 8.57
CA VAL A 768 24.97 -3.52 9.37
C VAL A 768 25.45 -4.06 10.70
N ILE A 769 24.59 -4.74 11.46
CA ILE A 769 24.96 -5.33 12.76
C ILE A 769 26.12 -6.33 12.60
N ARG A 770 26.03 -7.22 11.59
CA ARG A 770 27.13 -8.17 11.29
C ARG A 770 28.45 -7.49 10.94
N VAL A 771 28.41 -6.40 10.18
CA VAL A 771 29.63 -5.63 9.84
C VAL A 771 30.23 -5.01 11.09
N VAL A 772 29.41 -4.45 11.98
CA VAL A 772 29.86 -3.87 13.26
C VAL A 772 30.48 -4.96 14.16
N ASP A 773 29.81 -6.10 14.30
CA ASP A 773 30.32 -7.25 15.07
C ASP A 773 31.68 -7.73 14.55
N ASP A 774 31.80 -7.91 13.22
CA ASP A 774 33.05 -8.32 12.58
C ASP A 774 34.19 -7.31 12.82
N ILE A 775 33.88 -6.00 12.81
CA ILE A 775 34.85 -4.95 13.12
C ILE A 775 35.29 -5.03 14.59
N ILE A 776 34.36 -5.20 15.53
CA ILE A 776 34.67 -5.33 16.97
C ILE A 776 35.56 -6.56 17.21
N VAL A 777 35.25 -7.69 16.58
CA VAL A 777 36.09 -8.89 16.63
C VAL A 777 37.46 -8.64 16.02
N ALA A 778 37.55 -7.91 14.91
CA ALA A 778 38.81 -7.52 14.29
C ALA A 778 39.63 -6.53 15.16
N ALA A 779 38.95 -5.76 16.02
CA ALA A 779 39.52 -4.86 17.01
C ALA A 779 39.78 -5.55 18.38
N HIS A 780 39.86 -6.88 18.41
CA HIS A 780 40.13 -7.68 19.62
C HIS A 780 39.08 -7.47 20.74
N GLY A 781 37.82 -7.27 20.35
CA GLY A 781 36.69 -7.10 21.29
C GLY A 781 36.56 -5.68 21.85
N LYS A 782 37.49 -4.76 21.55
CA LYS A 782 37.35 -3.37 21.97
C LYS A 782 36.16 -2.73 21.26
N LYS A 783 35.21 -2.17 22.02
CA LYS A 783 34.04 -1.46 21.49
C LYS A 783 34.45 -0.11 20.87
N PRO A 784 33.78 0.36 19.80
CA PRO A 784 34.04 1.67 19.23
C PRO A 784 33.64 2.78 20.19
N SER A 785 34.37 3.90 20.17
CA SER A 785 33.98 5.11 20.89
C SER A 785 32.78 5.81 20.23
N GLN A 786 32.69 5.73 18.90
CA GLN A 786 31.65 6.38 18.11
C GLN A 786 31.31 5.51 16.89
N ILE A 787 30.04 5.55 16.47
CA ILE A 787 29.59 4.99 15.18
C ILE A 787 28.85 6.09 14.41
N ALA A 788 29.42 6.53 13.29
CA ALA A 788 28.77 7.47 12.38
C ALA A 788 27.97 6.70 11.31
N ILE A 789 26.67 6.97 11.23
CA ILE A 789 25.74 6.27 10.34
C ILE A 789 25.07 7.24 9.37
N GLU A 790 25.01 6.82 8.11
CA GLU A 790 24.24 7.46 7.06
C GLU A 790 23.39 6.36 6.38
N PHE A 791 22.19 6.70 5.93
CA PHE A 791 21.35 5.78 5.16
C PHE A 791 20.89 6.43 3.85
N THR A 792 21.39 5.91 2.73
CA THR A 792 20.93 6.31 1.40
C THR A 792 19.74 5.46 0.95
N ARG A 793 18.59 6.10 0.70
CA ARG A 793 17.49 5.42 0.00
C ARG A 793 17.91 5.13 -1.44
N SER A 794 17.67 3.92 -1.94
CA SER A 794 17.93 3.57 -3.34
C SER A 794 17.20 4.52 -4.28
N SER A 795 17.93 5.10 -5.22
CA SER A 795 17.51 6.04 -6.26
C SER A 795 16.65 5.40 -7.37
N LYS A 796 15.64 4.58 -7.02
CA LYS A 796 14.72 3.97 -8.00
C LYS A 796 13.62 4.94 -8.51
N ASN A 797 13.54 6.17 -7.99
CA ASN A 797 12.49 7.14 -8.31
C ASN A 797 12.96 8.43 -9.02
N GLU A 798 14.11 8.42 -9.72
CA GLU A 798 14.53 9.61 -10.49
C GLU A 798 13.72 9.81 -11.79
N SER A 799 12.86 8.86 -12.18
CA SER A 799 12.07 8.93 -13.41
C SER A 799 10.73 9.70 -13.31
N LYS A 800 10.27 10.11 -12.11
CA LYS A 800 8.96 10.77 -11.90
C LYS A 800 8.96 12.31 -11.83
N VAL A 801 10.13 12.95 -11.75
CA VAL A 801 10.27 14.41 -11.54
C VAL A 801 9.74 15.30 -12.68
N PRO A 802 9.86 14.96 -13.98
CA PRO A 802 9.47 15.88 -15.06
C PRO A 802 7.96 16.05 -15.21
N ASP A 803 7.18 14.97 -15.08
CA ASP A 803 5.71 15.01 -15.25
C ASP A 803 4.99 15.69 -14.08
N THR A 804 5.57 15.64 -12.87
CA THR A 804 5.06 16.36 -11.68
C THR A 804 5.29 17.86 -11.81
N ARG A 805 6.47 18.32 -12.25
CA ARG A 805 6.78 19.74 -12.45
C ARG A 805 5.87 20.41 -13.50
N LYS A 806 5.58 19.73 -14.61
CA LYS A 806 4.66 20.24 -15.64
C LYS A 806 3.24 20.43 -15.10
N LYS A 807 2.70 19.39 -14.44
CA LYS A 807 1.37 19.43 -13.80
C LYS A 807 1.26 20.58 -12.79
N GLN A 808 2.31 20.80 -11.99
CA GLN A 808 2.36 21.91 -11.04
C GLN A 808 2.25 23.27 -11.73
N LEU A 809 3.02 23.49 -12.81
CA LEU A 809 2.97 24.74 -13.58
C LEU A 809 1.61 24.95 -14.25
N ASP A 810 1.04 23.90 -14.86
CA ASP A 810 -0.27 23.97 -15.51
C ASP A 810 -1.38 24.31 -14.50
N LYS A 811 -1.35 23.73 -13.29
CA LYS A 811 -2.29 24.06 -12.20
C LYS A 811 -2.19 25.52 -11.78
N ILE A 812 -0.97 26.06 -11.68
CA ILE A 812 -0.74 27.46 -11.30
C ILE A 812 -1.23 28.39 -12.42
N TYR A 813 -0.83 28.15 -13.67
CA TYR A 813 -1.12 29.01 -14.82
C TYR A 813 -2.61 29.00 -15.25
N ASN A 814 -3.38 28.00 -14.80
CA ASN A 814 -4.83 27.97 -14.99
C ASN A 814 -5.59 28.80 -13.94
N LYS A 815 -4.95 29.15 -12.81
CA LYS A 815 -5.55 29.95 -11.73
C LYS A 815 -5.22 31.44 -11.82
N ILE A 816 -4.09 31.80 -12.44
CA ILE A 816 -3.67 33.20 -12.60
C ILE A 816 -4.46 33.86 -13.74
N SER A 817 -4.97 35.07 -13.50
CA SER A 817 -5.68 35.86 -14.51
C SER A 817 -4.76 36.26 -15.67
N SER A 818 -5.33 36.48 -16.86
CA SER A 818 -4.58 36.92 -18.05
C SER A 818 -4.01 38.34 -17.93
N GLU A 819 -4.49 39.13 -16.97
CA GLU A 819 -3.95 40.47 -16.67
C GLU A 819 -2.57 40.40 -16.01
N ILE A 820 -2.30 39.32 -15.27
CA ILE A 820 -1.04 39.12 -14.53
C ILE A 820 -0.06 38.26 -15.35
N LEU A 821 -0.56 37.22 -16.03
CA LEU A 821 0.25 36.27 -16.78
C LEU A 821 0.27 36.58 -18.28
N ASP A 822 1.44 36.98 -18.78
CA ASP A 822 1.69 37.19 -20.21
C ASP A 822 1.35 35.91 -21.02
N SER A 823 0.46 36.06 -21.99
CA SER A 823 -0.02 34.95 -22.83
C SER A 823 1.11 34.24 -23.59
N SER A 824 2.20 34.95 -23.87
CA SER A 824 3.42 34.40 -24.50
C SER A 824 4.05 33.31 -23.64
N ILE A 825 4.25 33.54 -22.33
CA ILE A 825 4.83 32.59 -21.38
C ILE A 825 3.95 31.34 -21.22
N LYS A 826 2.63 31.52 -21.24
CA LYS A 826 1.66 30.41 -21.22
C LYS A 826 1.75 29.56 -22.49
N ASN A 827 1.97 30.18 -23.65
CA ASN A 827 2.16 29.49 -24.92
C ASN A 827 3.52 28.78 -24.99
N GLU A 828 4.58 29.39 -24.49
CA GLU A 828 5.89 28.73 -24.35
C GLU A 828 5.81 27.45 -23.51
N LEU A 829 5.09 27.50 -22.38
CA LEU A 829 4.84 26.34 -21.52
C LEU A 829 4.01 25.24 -22.23
N LYS A 830 3.05 25.62 -23.09
CA LYS A 830 2.24 24.67 -23.89
C LYS A 830 3.05 24.04 -25.03
N ASN A 831 3.92 24.81 -25.67
CA ASN A 831 4.68 24.41 -26.85
C ASN A 831 5.99 23.66 -26.53
N LEU A 832 6.22 23.32 -25.26
CA LEU A 832 7.34 22.48 -24.85
C LEU A 832 7.28 21.10 -25.52
N LYS A 833 8.28 20.81 -26.37
CA LYS A 833 8.40 19.53 -27.11
C LYS A 833 8.40 18.30 -26.20
N SER A 834 8.86 18.42 -24.95
CA SER A 834 8.85 17.33 -23.97
C SER A 834 8.88 17.84 -22.53
N ASN A 835 8.06 17.23 -21.65
CA ASN A 835 8.09 17.51 -20.22
C ASN A 835 9.45 17.19 -19.58
N LYS A 836 10.26 16.31 -20.19
CA LYS A 836 11.59 15.94 -19.68
C LYS A 836 12.50 17.15 -19.48
N TYR A 837 12.35 18.22 -20.26
CA TYR A 837 13.15 19.43 -20.12
C TYR A 837 12.90 20.18 -18.80
N LEU A 838 11.71 20.05 -18.20
CA LEU A 838 11.37 20.68 -16.90
C LEU A 838 12.11 20.03 -15.71
N SER A 839 12.82 18.92 -15.93
CA SER A 839 13.81 18.42 -14.97
C SER A 839 14.96 19.40 -14.75
N LYS A 840 15.26 20.27 -15.74
CA LYS A 840 16.28 21.32 -15.61
C LYS A 840 15.73 22.49 -14.80
N ASP A 841 16.39 22.79 -13.67
CA ASP A 841 15.92 23.82 -12.74
C ASP A 841 15.82 25.22 -13.35
N LYS A 842 16.70 25.60 -14.30
CA LYS A 842 16.61 26.91 -14.96
C LYS A 842 15.27 27.09 -15.68
N LEU A 843 14.86 26.07 -16.43
CA LEU A 843 13.62 26.09 -17.19
C LEU A 843 12.40 26.06 -16.25
N PHE A 844 12.49 25.25 -15.19
CA PHE A 844 11.42 25.21 -14.20
C PHE A 844 11.26 26.54 -13.45
N LEU A 845 12.38 27.15 -13.03
CA LEU A 845 12.38 28.45 -12.37
C LEU A 845 11.92 29.58 -13.29
N TYR A 846 12.27 29.53 -14.58
CA TYR A 846 11.76 30.46 -15.60
C TYR A 846 10.23 30.54 -15.54
N PHE A 847 9.53 29.39 -15.62
CA PHE A 847 8.08 29.37 -15.54
C PHE A 847 7.55 29.68 -14.12
N LYS A 848 8.23 29.24 -13.06
CA LYS A 848 7.84 29.62 -11.68
C LYS A 848 8.01 31.11 -11.40
N GLN A 849 8.77 31.83 -12.21
CA GLN A 849 8.98 33.28 -12.13
C GLN A 849 8.29 34.04 -13.26
N MET A 850 7.37 33.39 -13.99
CA MET A 850 6.64 33.98 -15.11
C MET A 850 7.54 34.62 -16.18
N GLY A 851 8.69 34.00 -16.43
CA GLY A 851 9.67 34.51 -17.39
C GLY A 851 10.29 35.85 -16.97
N ARG A 852 10.45 36.11 -15.66
CA ARG A 852 11.08 37.34 -15.15
C ARG A 852 12.26 37.07 -14.24
N ASP A 853 13.18 38.03 -14.21
CA ASP A 853 14.29 38.07 -13.28
C ASP A 853 13.77 38.24 -11.85
N ALA A 854 14.25 37.42 -10.91
CA ALA A 854 13.79 37.48 -9.53
C ALA A 854 14.21 38.75 -8.78
N TYR A 855 15.25 39.45 -9.21
CA TYR A 855 15.82 40.60 -8.53
C TYR A 855 15.55 41.93 -9.26
N THR A 856 15.37 41.93 -10.57
CA THR A 856 15.04 43.18 -11.30
C THR A 856 13.60 43.25 -11.75
N GLY A 857 12.93 42.10 -11.93
CA GLY A 857 11.59 42.03 -12.54
C GLY A 857 11.60 42.11 -14.08
N ASP A 858 12.78 42.29 -14.68
CA ASP A 858 12.94 42.35 -16.14
C ASP A 858 12.49 41.04 -16.80
N LYS A 859 11.91 41.14 -18.00
CA LYS A 859 11.53 39.97 -18.79
C LYS A 859 12.78 39.18 -19.21
N LEU A 860 12.70 37.86 -19.05
CA LEU A 860 13.69 36.88 -19.47
C LEU A 860 13.19 36.19 -20.74
N SER A 861 14.08 35.98 -21.70
CA SER A 861 13.81 35.23 -22.92
C SER A 861 14.16 33.75 -22.72
N LEU A 862 13.25 32.86 -23.10
CA LEU A 862 13.47 31.42 -23.06
C LEU A 862 14.68 30.98 -23.90
N ASP A 863 14.92 31.64 -25.04
CA ASP A 863 16.02 31.34 -25.97
C ASP A 863 17.41 31.70 -25.41
N GLN A 864 17.45 32.52 -24.37
CA GLN A 864 18.68 32.99 -23.71
C GLN A 864 18.92 32.30 -22.36
N LEU A 865 18.27 31.17 -22.07
CA LEU A 865 18.35 30.49 -20.77
C LEU A 865 19.80 30.18 -20.31
N GLN A 866 20.73 29.96 -21.24
CA GLN A 866 22.16 29.75 -20.98
C GLN A 866 22.86 30.98 -20.38
N ASN A 867 22.33 32.18 -20.61
CA ASN A 867 22.88 33.46 -20.17
C ASN A 867 22.43 33.86 -18.76
N TYR A 868 21.51 33.10 -18.17
CA TYR A 868 21.01 33.31 -16.81
C TYR A 868 21.65 32.33 -15.82
N ASP A 869 21.69 32.71 -14.55
CA ASP A 869 22.20 31.89 -13.45
C ASP A 869 21.08 31.53 -12.48
N ILE A 870 21.29 30.41 -11.77
CA ILE A 870 20.49 30.10 -10.60
C ILE A 870 21.27 30.58 -9.39
N ASP A 871 20.78 31.65 -8.77
CA ASP A 871 21.34 32.18 -7.54
C ASP A 871 20.68 31.54 -6.32
N HIS A 872 21.44 31.48 -5.22
CA HIS A 872 20.93 31.07 -3.91
C HIS A 872 20.55 32.31 -3.09
N ILE A 873 19.28 32.40 -2.69
CA ILE A 873 18.74 33.54 -1.92
C ILE A 873 19.61 33.79 -0.69
N PHE A 874 19.76 32.78 0.17
CA PHE A 874 20.84 32.72 1.13
C PHE A 874 22.05 32.05 0.52
N PRO A 875 23.25 32.64 0.64
CA PRO A 875 24.45 32.09 0.04
C PRO A 875 24.77 30.71 0.66
N ARG A 876 25.44 29.86 -0.12
CA ARG A 876 25.86 28.52 0.32
C ARG A 876 26.84 28.55 1.49
N SER A 877 27.62 29.63 1.62
CA SER A 877 28.51 29.87 2.77
C SER A 877 27.74 30.06 4.08
N PHE A 878 26.49 30.51 4.00
CA PHE A 878 25.60 30.73 5.14
C PHE A 878 24.76 29.51 5.46
N ILE A 879 24.12 28.89 4.47
CA ILE A 879 23.35 27.64 4.62
C ILE A 879 23.43 26.86 3.31
N LYS A 880 23.74 25.56 3.39
CA LYS A 880 23.63 24.70 2.20
C LYS A 880 22.20 24.19 2.06
N ASP A 881 21.38 24.98 1.37
CA ASP A 881 20.01 24.64 1.01
C ASP A 881 19.87 24.77 -0.52
N ASP A 882 19.85 23.62 -1.21
CA ASP A 882 19.67 23.53 -2.67
C ASP A 882 18.20 23.34 -3.08
N SER A 883 17.27 23.47 -2.13
CA SER A 883 15.84 23.44 -2.44
C SER A 883 15.43 24.62 -3.31
N LEU A 884 14.32 24.46 -4.02
CA LEU A 884 13.72 25.54 -4.82
C LEU A 884 13.30 26.75 -3.98
N ASP A 885 13.13 26.58 -2.66
CA ASP A 885 12.81 27.64 -1.72
C ASP A 885 13.99 28.57 -1.42
N ASN A 886 15.20 28.16 -1.77
CA ASN A 886 16.41 28.97 -1.61
C ASN A 886 17.07 29.29 -2.95
N ARG A 887 16.44 29.01 -4.10
CA ARG A 887 17.05 29.21 -5.43
C ARG A 887 16.17 30.03 -6.36
N VAL A 888 16.74 30.98 -7.09
CA VAL A 888 16.03 31.84 -8.05
C VAL A 888 16.79 31.95 -9.36
N LEU A 889 16.09 32.18 -10.46
CA LEU A 889 16.68 32.48 -11.76
C LEU A 889 16.90 34.00 -11.87
N THR A 890 18.12 34.42 -12.23
CA THR A 890 18.47 35.83 -12.42
C THR A 890 19.55 35.97 -13.51
N GLN A 891 19.73 37.17 -14.04
CA GLN A 891 20.78 37.50 -15.00
C GLN A 891 22.17 37.41 -14.35
N LYS A 892 23.15 36.89 -15.09
CA LYS A 892 24.55 36.76 -14.64
C LYS A 892 25.16 38.05 -14.05
N PRO A 893 25.01 39.23 -14.68
CA PRO A 893 25.59 40.46 -14.13
C PRO A 893 24.96 40.90 -12.81
N ILE A 894 23.67 40.58 -12.61
CA ILE A 894 22.95 40.89 -11.36
C ILE A 894 23.40 39.93 -10.26
N ASN A 895 23.50 38.64 -10.58
CA ASN A 895 24.06 37.62 -9.67
C ASN A 895 25.47 38.00 -9.19
N ALA A 896 26.34 38.43 -10.11
CA ALA A 896 27.72 38.82 -9.78
C ALA A 896 27.83 40.09 -8.93
N LYS A 897 26.84 41.00 -9.01
CA LYS A 897 26.78 42.24 -8.21
C LYS A 897 26.16 42.02 -6.82
N LYS A 898 25.39 40.95 -6.63
CA LYS A 898 24.76 40.63 -5.33
C LYS A 898 25.84 40.31 -4.32
N SER A 899 25.83 41.01 -3.18
CA SER A 899 26.79 40.74 -2.11
C SER A 899 26.46 39.43 -1.39
N ASP A 900 27.48 38.68 -0.96
CA ASP A 900 27.30 37.43 -0.19
C ASP A 900 26.42 37.61 1.06
N TYR A 901 26.30 38.83 1.59
CA TYR A 901 25.51 39.14 2.78
C TYR A 901 24.39 40.15 2.55
N GLY A 902 24.06 40.39 1.28
CA GLY A 902 23.00 41.28 0.84
C GLY A 902 21.63 40.73 1.24
N ILE A 903 20.74 41.62 1.66
CA ILE A 903 19.33 41.26 1.82
C ILE A 903 18.67 41.52 0.47
N PRO A 904 18.16 40.50 -0.25
CA PRO A 904 17.55 40.75 -1.56
C PRO A 904 16.45 41.81 -1.48
N ALA A 905 15.62 41.78 -0.44
CA ALA A 905 14.61 42.82 -0.23
C ALA A 905 15.15 44.24 0.00
N LEU A 906 16.36 44.43 0.53
CA LEU A 906 16.95 45.77 0.65
C LEU A 906 17.64 46.20 -0.64
N GLU A 907 18.39 45.30 -1.28
CA GLU A 907 19.17 45.62 -2.49
C GLU A 907 18.27 45.77 -3.72
N PHE A 908 17.18 45.01 -3.78
CA PHE A 908 16.33 44.88 -4.96
C PHE A 908 14.85 45.15 -4.71
N GLY A 909 14.37 44.97 -3.47
CA GLY A 909 12.94 44.98 -3.19
C GLY A 909 12.20 46.26 -3.54
N ASN A 910 12.87 47.42 -3.48
CA ASN A 910 12.30 48.73 -3.84
C ASN A 910 12.44 49.08 -5.33
N LYS A 911 13.08 48.23 -6.15
CA LYS A 911 13.16 48.46 -7.60
C LYS A 911 11.76 48.34 -8.19
N TYR A 912 11.41 49.31 -9.04
CA TYR A 912 10.12 49.37 -9.70
C TYR A 912 10.12 48.47 -10.93
N VAL A 913 9.03 47.74 -11.16
CA VAL A 913 8.78 46.88 -12.32
C VAL A 913 7.72 47.56 -13.19
N PRO A 914 8.11 48.36 -14.20
CA PRO A 914 7.21 49.32 -14.84
C PRO A 914 5.97 48.71 -15.47
N ASP A 915 6.11 47.54 -16.10
CA ASP A 915 5.02 46.88 -16.81
C ASP A 915 4.04 46.12 -15.92
N LEU A 916 4.37 45.92 -14.63
CA LEU A 916 3.46 45.39 -13.62
C LEU A 916 2.91 46.48 -12.68
N GLY A 917 3.45 47.70 -12.76
CA GLY A 917 3.03 48.81 -11.90
C GLY A 917 3.41 48.67 -10.42
N ILE A 918 4.28 47.72 -10.07
CA ILE A 918 4.61 47.32 -8.68
C ILE A 918 6.12 47.24 -8.45
N THR A 919 6.53 47.18 -7.20
CA THR A 919 7.94 46.92 -6.81
C THR A 919 8.28 45.41 -6.89
N VAL A 920 9.57 45.09 -6.97
CA VAL A 920 10.05 43.69 -6.93
C VAL A 920 9.59 42.95 -5.67
N LYS A 921 9.52 43.64 -4.52
CA LYS A 921 9.03 43.03 -3.27
C LYS A 921 7.54 42.69 -3.35
N GLU A 922 6.74 43.53 -3.99
CA GLU A 922 5.31 43.27 -4.24
C GLU A 922 5.13 42.16 -5.27
N MET A 923 5.98 42.10 -6.30
CA MET A 923 6.01 41.00 -7.26
C MET A 923 6.26 39.65 -6.57
N TRP A 924 7.15 39.58 -5.58
CA TRP A 924 7.34 38.34 -4.82
C TRP A 924 6.12 37.95 -3.98
N LYS A 925 5.40 38.93 -3.42
CA LYS A 925 4.13 38.67 -2.70
C LYS A 925 3.09 38.13 -3.67
N LEU A 926 2.95 38.77 -4.83
CA LEU A 926 2.05 38.34 -5.90
C LEU A 926 2.36 36.91 -6.35
N TRP A 927 3.64 36.56 -6.53
CA TRP A 927 4.05 35.18 -6.84
C TRP A 927 3.66 34.20 -5.73
N GLN A 928 3.78 34.60 -4.46
CA GLN A 928 3.43 33.73 -3.35
C GLN A 928 1.92 33.48 -3.25
N GLU A 929 1.11 34.54 -3.39
CA GLU A 929 -0.36 34.48 -3.37
C GLU A 929 -0.90 33.58 -4.50
N ASN A 930 -0.25 33.61 -5.65
CA ASN A 930 -0.59 32.78 -6.81
C ASN A 930 0.08 31.38 -6.80
N GLY A 931 0.80 31.01 -5.73
CA GLY A 931 1.44 29.70 -5.61
C GLY A 931 2.67 29.47 -6.52
N LEU A 932 3.17 30.52 -7.17
CA LEU A 932 4.40 30.51 -7.97
C LEU A 932 5.65 30.35 -7.10
N ILE A 933 5.64 30.89 -5.88
CA ILE A 933 6.67 30.61 -4.86
C ILE A 933 6.02 30.20 -3.54
N SER A 934 6.75 29.50 -2.68
CA SER A 934 6.26 29.12 -1.35
C SER A 934 6.33 30.31 -0.38
N LYS A 935 5.55 30.23 0.70
CA LYS A 935 5.65 31.16 1.84
C LYS A 935 7.08 31.19 2.41
N SER A 936 7.73 30.03 2.50
CA SER A 936 9.13 29.91 2.94
C SER A 936 10.10 30.68 2.03
N LYS A 937 9.92 30.61 0.71
CA LYS A 937 10.75 31.31 -0.27
C LYS A 937 10.61 32.83 -0.20
N LEU A 938 9.37 33.34 -0.12
CA LEU A 938 9.10 34.76 0.09
C LEU A 938 9.78 35.26 1.38
N ILE A 939 9.64 34.47 2.44
CA ILE A 939 10.25 34.75 3.72
C ILE A 939 11.79 34.75 3.59
N ASN A 940 12.41 33.84 2.85
CA ASN A 940 13.86 33.86 2.57
C ASN A 940 14.29 35.15 1.85
N LEU A 941 13.59 35.57 0.79
CA LEU A 941 13.88 36.79 0.02
C LEU A 941 13.85 38.06 0.88
N CYS A 942 12.96 38.10 1.88
CA CYS A 942 12.78 39.23 2.77
C CYS A 942 13.67 39.22 4.04
N THR A 943 14.44 38.16 4.27
CA THR A 943 15.11 37.97 5.56
C THR A 943 16.53 38.49 5.57
N ASN A 944 16.87 39.20 6.65
CA ASN A 944 18.24 39.58 6.95
C ASN A 944 19.05 38.39 7.50
N PRO A 945 20.09 37.89 6.80
CA PRO A 945 20.96 36.84 7.34
C PRO A 945 21.69 37.27 8.63
N LYS A 946 21.93 38.58 8.81
CA LYS A 946 22.59 39.15 10.01
C LYS A 946 21.66 39.34 11.21
N LYS A 947 20.33 39.22 11.02
CA LYS A 947 19.32 39.40 12.08
C LYS A 947 18.28 38.27 12.06
N ILE A 948 18.73 37.03 12.28
CA ILE A 948 17.84 35.88 12.38
C ILE A 948 17.26 35.75 13.78
N GLY A 949 15.94 35.66 13.86
CA GLY A 949 15.23 35.31 15.10
C GLY A 949 15.46 33.85 15.52
N LEU A 950 15.42 33.60 16.83
CA LEU A 950 15.72 32.31 17.47
C LEU A 950 14.93 31.12 16.88
N LYS A 951 13.63 31.31 16.59
CA LYS A 951 12.75 30.28 16.00
C LYS A 951 13.29 29.75 14.67
N ARG A 952 13.79 30.67 13.83
CA ARG A 952 14.30 30.31 12.49
C ARG A 952 15.70 29.74 12.54
N ALA A 953 16.55 30.24 13.45
CA ALA A 953 17.86 29.65 13.72
C ALA A 953 17.72 28.16 14.10
N SER A 954 16.80 27.84 15.01
CA SER A 954 16.48 26.44 15.38
C SER A 954 15.99 25.61 14.18
N GLY A 955 15.11 26.17 13.35
CA GLY A 955 14.64 25.51 12.13
C GLY A 955 15.74 25.24 11.09
N PHE A 956 16.77 26.10 11.01
CA PHE A 956 17.93 25.85 10.15
C PHE A 956 18.82 24.74 10.73
N ILE A 957 19.06 24.73 12.04
CA ILE A 957 19.82 23.66 12.71
C ILE A 957 19.15 22.30 12.48
N ASN A 958 17.85 22.19 12.76
CA ASN A 958 17.11 20.94 12.59
C ASN A 958 17.18 20.42 11.15
N ARG A 959 17.04 21.31 10.16
CA ARG A 959 17.14 20.92 8.75
C ARG A 959 18.53 20.40 8.38
N GLN A 960 19.59 20.96 8.95
CA GLN A 960 20.97 20.63 8.59
C GLN A 960 21.54 19.46 9.41
N LEU A 961 21.11 19.25 10.65
CA LEU A 961 21.72 18.29 11.58
C LEU A 961 20.81 17.14 12.02
N VAL A 962 19.48 17.35 12.09
CA VAL A 962 18.57 16.32 12.62
C VAL A 962 18.15 15.35 11.52
N GLU A 963 18.35 14.07 11.77
CA GLU A 963 17.92 12.96 10.92
C GLU A 963 16.54 12.45 11.34
N THR A 964 15.67 12.22 10.36
CA THR A 964 14.26 11.85 10.59
C THR A 964 13.89 10.50 9.98
N SER A 965 14.82 9.85 9.28
CA SER A 965 14.66 8.51 8.73
C SER A 965 14.40 7.49 9.85
N GLN A 966 13.25 6.83 9.76
CA GLN A 966 12.88 5.76 10.69
C GLN A 966 13.87 4.58 10.67
N VAL A 967 14.50 4.33 9.52
CA VAL A 967 15.48 3.24 9.40
C VAL A 967 16.74 3.56 10.20
N ILE A 968 17.23 4.80 10.10
CA ILE A 968 18.39 5.26 10.87
C ILE A 968 18.08 5.18 12.37
N LYS A 969 16.90 5.65 12.79
CA LYS A 969 16.48 5.56 14.19
C LYS A 969 16.46 4.12 14.71
N LEU A 970 15.94 3.18 13.92
CA LEU A 970 15.91 1.77 14.33
C LEU A 970 17.32 1.17 14.42
N VAL A 971 18.21 1.47 13.47
CA VAL A 971 19.63 1.08 13.54
C VAL A 971 20.27 1.66 14.79
N ALA A 972 20.06 2.94 15.07
CA ALA A 972 20.62 3.62 16.22
C ALA A 972 20.10 3.02 17.54
N ILE A 973 18.81 2.71 17.65
CA ILE A 973 18.22 2.03 18.81
C ILE A 973 18.89 0.68 19.07
N ILE A 974 19.05 -0.15 18.03
CA ILE A 974 19.63 -1.49 18.16
C ILE A 974 21.11 -1.37 18.55
N LEU A 975 21.89 -0.56 17.83
CA LEU A 975 23.31 -0.35 18.14
C LEU A 975 23.52 0.22 19.54
N GLN A 976 22.70 1.18 19.97
CA GLN A 976 22.79 1.76 21.31
C GLN A 976 22.45 0.74 22.40
N ALA A 977 21.52 -0.18 22.14
CA ALA A 977 21.16 -1.25 23.07
C ALA A 977 22.26 -2.32 23.19
N GLU A 978 22.96 -2.63 22.11
CA GLU A 978 24.12 -3.56 22.11
C GLU A 978 25.39 -2.91 22.67
N LEU A 979 25.56 -1.61 22.43
CA LEU A 979 26.74 -0.82 22.79
C LEU A 979 26.33 0.43 23.60
N PRO A 980 25.96 0.29 24.89
CA PRO A 980 25.45 1.41 25.70
C PRO A 980 26.40 2.60 25.84
N ASP A 981 27.72 2.33 25.83
CA ASP A 981 28.76 3.35 26.03
C ASP A 981 29.26 3.98 24.72
N THR A 982 28.76 3.52 23.57
CA THR A 982 29.15 4.02 22.25
C THR A 982 28.23 5.16 21.82
N GLU A 983 28.81 6.25 21.32
CA GLU A 983 28.05 7.37 20.78
C GLU A 983 27.63 7.07 19.32
N ILE A 984 26.32 7.01 19.06
CA ILE A 984 25.80 6.82 17.70
C ILE A 984 25.54 8.18 17.06
N ILE A 985 26.22 8.48 15.97
CA ILE A 985 26.20 9.78 15.28
C ILE A 985 25.40 9.62 13.98
N GLU A 986 24.23 10.25 13.91
CA GLU A 986 23.36 10.28 12.74
C GLU A 986 23.82 11.40 11.78
N VAL A 987 24.24 11.02 10.57
CA VAL A 987 24.75 11.94 9.54
C VAL A 987 23.77 12.04 8.39
N LYS A 988 23.48 13.28 7.94
CA LYS A 988 22.58 13.49 6.82
C LYS A 988 23.29 13.25 5.49
N ALA A 989 22.66 12.49 4.59
CA ALA A 989 23.14 12.20 3.24
C ALA A 989 23.66 13.43 2.47
N LEU A 990 22.97 14.57 2.62
CA LEU A 990 23.32 15.82 1.95
C LEU A 990 24.75 16.28 2.30
N GLN A 991 25.22 16.03 3.52
CA GLN A 991 26.55 16.46 3.96
C GLN A 991 27.68 15.74 3.20
N ASN A 992 27.49 14.45 2.88
CA ASN A 992 28.43 13.70 2.04
C ASN A 992 28.46 14.25 0.60
N THR A 993 27.29 14.57 0.03
CA THR A 993 27.20 15.20 -1.30
C THR A 993 27.95 16.53 -1.34
N ILE A 994 27.80 17.36 -0.30
CA ILE A 994 28.49 18.65 -0.19
C ILE A 994 30.01 18.46 -0.23
N LEU A 995 30.56 17.53 0.55
CA LEU A 995 31.99 17.25 0.55
C LEU A 995 32.49 16.76 -0.80
N ARG A 996 31.74 15.88 -1.45
CA ARG A 996 32.09 15.37 -2.79
C ARG A 996 32.23 16.49 -3.81
N GLU A 997 31.25 17.39 -3.86
CA GLU A 997 31.29 18.55 -4.77
C GLU A 997 32.44 19.48 -4.45
N SER A 998 32.65 19.77 -3.16
CA SER A 998 33.61 20.80 -2.71
C SER A 998 35.07 20.39 -2.90
N PHE A 999 35.35 19.09 -2.83
CA PHE A 999 36.70 18.53 -2.97
C PHE A 999 36.87 17.73 -4.27
N HIS A 1000 35.96 17.89 -5.24
CA HIS A 1000 36.02 17.22 -6.54
C HIS A 1000 36.16 15.68 -6.45
N LEU A 1001 35.49 15.07 -5.49
CA LEU A 1001 35.53 13.62 -5.24
C LEU A 1001 34.45 12.91 -6.07
N TYR A 1002 34.78 12.59 -7.32
CA TYR A 1002 33.87 12.04 -8.30
C TYR A 1002 33.36 10.62 -7.92
N LYS A 1003 32.05 10.38 -8.13
CA LYS A 1003 31.39 9.09 -7.91
C LYS A 1003 30.85 8.53 -9.22
N ASN A 1004 31.48 7.47 -9.75
CA ASN A 1004 30.94 6.72 -10.87
C ASN A 1004 30.59 5.29 -10.45
N ARG A 1005 29.28 5.04 -10.24
CA ARG A 1005 28.76 3.73 -9.81
C ARG A 1005 28.95 2.62 -10.85
N SER A 1006 29.27 2.98 -12.09
CA SER A 1006 29.47 2.01 -13.19
C SER A 1006 30.89 1.42 -13.20
N VAL A 1007 31.84 2.06 -12.51
CA VAL A 1007 33.25 1.63 -12.52
C VAL A 1007 33.49 0.53 -11.47
N ASN A 1008 33.04 0.74 -10.23
CA ASN A 1008 33.21 -0.21 -9.14
C ASN A 1008 32.27 0.09 -7.95
N ASP A 1009 32.30 -0.82 -6.97
CA ASP A 1009 31.53 -0.75 -5.72
C ASP A 1009 32.27 0.00 -4.58
N TYR A 1010 33.47 0.58 -4.83
CA TYR A 1010 34.27 1.26 -3.79
C TYR A 1010 33.64 2.55 -3.30
N HIS A 1011 32.73 3.12 -4.08
CA HIS A 1011 32.01 4.32 -3.72
C HIS A 1011 31.27 4.21 -2.38
N HIS A 1012 30.78 3.01 -2.01
CA HIS A 1012 30.17 2.76 -0.70
C HIS A 1012 31.17 2.92 0.45
N ALA A 1013 32.38 2.41 0.28
CA ALA A 1013 33.44 2.52 1.28
C ALA A 1013 33.89 3.97 1.47
N ILE A 1014 34.02 4.71 0.36
CA ILE A 1014 34.31 6.14 0.38
C ILE A 1014 33.17 6.95 1.01
N ASP A 1015 31.92 6.62 0.71
CA ASP A 1015 30.76 7.28 1.34
C ASP A 1015 30.75 7.02 2.85
N ALA A 1016 31.09 5.82 3.31
CA ALA A 1016 31.26 5.53 4.73
C ALA A 1016 32.39 6.39 5.34
N TYR A 1017 33.48 6.62 4.61
CA TYR A 1017 34.57 7.49 5.08
C TYR A 1017 34.18 8.97 5.13
N LEU A 1018 33.44 9.46 4.15
CA LEU A 1018 32.84 10.79 4.20
C LEU A 1018 31.90 10.92 5.40
N THR A 1019 31.04 9.92 5.63
CA THR A 1019 30.16 9.86 6.81
C THR A 1019 30.96 9.94 8.11
N THR A 1020 32.06 9.20 8.25
CA THR A 1020 32.94 9.29 9.43
C THR A 1020 33.53 10.67 9.61
N ILE A 1021 34.10 11.25 8.53
CA ILE A 1021 34.72 12.58 8.60
C ILE A 1021 33.69 13.61 9.01
N VAL A 1022 32.50 13.60 8.40
CA VAL A 1022 31.42 14.53 8.75
C VAL A 1022 30.98 14.34 10.20
N GLY A 1023 30.69 13.10 10.60
CA GLY A 1023 30.25 12.78 11.95
C GLY A 1023 31.26 13.22 13.01
N ASN A 1024 32.53 12.85 12.83
CA ASN A 1024 33.62 13.21 13.74
C ASN A 1024 33.89 14.73 13.73
N TYR A 1025 33.86 15.37 12.54
CA TYR A 1025 33.96 16.82 12.40
C TYR A 1025 32.86 17.53 13.20
N LEU A 1026 31.59 17.13 13.02
CA LEU A 1026 30.47 17.72 13.76
C LEU A 1026 30.63 17.50 15.27
N TYR A 1027 31.02 16.30 15.68
CA TYR A 1027 31.18 15.91 17.08
C TYR A 1027 32.25 16.73 17.79
N GLN A 1028 33.41 16.98 17.16
CA GLN A 1028 34.51 17.72 17.79
C GLN A 1028 34.42 19.23 17.60
N VAL A 1029 34.00 19.71 16.43
CA VAL A 1029 33.90 21.16 16.14
C VAL A 1029 32.69 21.79 16.82
N TYR A 1030 31.58 21.05 16.98
CA TYR A 1030 30.33 21.57 17.55
C TYR A 1030 29.85 20.78 18.77
N PRO A 1031 30.63 20.72 19.87
CA PRO A 1031 30.29 19.92 21.05
C PRO A 1031 28.95 20.32 21.67
N LYS A 1032 28.58 21.61 21.59
CA LYS A 1032 27.30 22.14 22.09
C LYS A 1032 26.09 21.78 21.21
N LEU A 1033 26.31 21.24 20.00
CA LEU A 1033 25.24 20.86 19.06
C LEU A 1033 25.08 19.33 18.93
N ARG A 1034 25.89 18.52 19.62
CA ARG A 1034 25.77 17.06 19.67
C ARG A 1034 24.33 16.55 19.91
N PRO A 1035 23.50 17.20 20.76
CA PRO A 1035 22.10 16.82 20.91
C PRO A 1035 21.26 16.73 19.62
N TYR A 1036 21.68 17.32 18.51
CA TYR A 1036 20.93 17.28 17.25
C TYR A 1036 21.27 16.11 16.34
N PHE A 1037 22.43 15.48 16.54
CA PHE A 1037 22.96 14.47 15.62
C PHE A 1037 23.58 13.28 16.34
N VAL A 1038 23.74 13.31 17.67
CA VAL A 1038 24.14 12.14 18.47
C VAL A 1038 22.89 11.54 19.07
N TYR A 1039 22.60 10.30 18.67
CA TYR A 1039 21.42 9.58 19.09
C TYR A 1039 21.30 9.59 20.61
N GLY A 1040 20.17 10.10 21.06
CA GLY A 1040 19.84 10.15 22.46
C GLY A 1040 20.57 11.23 23.29
N GLN A 1041 21.48 12.02 22.74
CA GLN A 1041 21.99 13.19 23.48
C GLN A 1041 21.03 14.38 23.44
N PHE A 1042 19.80 14.23 22.93
CA PHE A 1042 18.79 15.28 22.76
C PHE A 1042 18.52 16.05 24.07
N LYS A 1043 19.38 16.98 24.48
CA LYS A 1043 19.12 17.95 25.54
C LYS A 1043 18.36 19.12 24.96
N LYS A 1044 17.34 19.55 25.72
CA LYS A 1044 16.57 20.78 25.59
C LYS A 1044 17.43 21.95 25.07
N PHE A 1045 17.14 22.43 23.86
CA PHE A 1045 17.42 23.82 23.52
C PHE A 1045 16.42 24.68 24.29
N ASN A 1046 16.73 24.96 25.56
CA ASN A 1046 15.89 25.85 26.32
C ASN A 1046 16.06 27.25 25.72
N GLN A 1047 14.98 27.82 25.18
CA GLN A 1047 15.01 29.11 24.51
C GLN A 1047 15.45 30.24 25.42
N ASP A 1048 15.50 30.04 26.75
CA ASP A 1048 15.98 31.02 27.72
C ASP A 1048 17.43 30.78 28.19
N LYS A 1049 17.94 29.53 28.18
CA LYS A 1049 19.32 29.21 28.62
C LYS A 1049 20.34 29.10 27.47
N ASN A 1050 19.89 28.84 26.24
CA ASN A 1050 20.75 28.67 25.05
C ASN A 1050 20.63 29.81 24.03
N ILE A 1051 19.98 30.92 24.43
CA ILE A 1051 19.91 32.19 23.69
C ILE A 1051 21.28 32.56 23.14
N ASP A 1052 22.31 32.45 23.97
CA ASP A 1052 23.67 32.84 23.63
C ASP A 1052 24.26 32.03 22.48
N ILE A 1053 24.00 30.72 22.39
CA ILE A 1053 24.50 29.88 21.30
C ILE A 1053 23.79 30.28 19.99
N LEU A 1054 22.46 30.40 20.03
CA LEU A 1054 21.67 30.77 18.84
C LEU A 1054 21.94 32.21 18.38
N LYS A 1055 22.16 33.14 19.31
CA LYS A 1055 22.53 34.54 19.01
C LYS A 1055 23.95 34.65 18.44
N ARG A 1056 24.89 33.79 18.87
CA ARG A 1056 26.28 33.79 18.40
C ARG A 1056 26.47 33.05 17.08
N LEU A 1057 25.55 32.15 16.69
CA LEU A 1057 25.59 31.47 15.39
C LEU A 1057 25.26 32.45 14.26
N LYS A 1058 26.31 32.93 13.59
CA LYS A 1058 26.21 33.82 12.42
C LYS A 1058 26.03 33.09 11.09
N ASN A 1059 26.19 31.76 11.07
CA ASN A 1059 26.06 30.90 9.88
C ASN A 1059 25.48 29.54 10.28
N PHE A 1060 24.77 28.89 9.35
CA PHE A 1060 24.08 27.60 9.51
C PHE A 1060 24.63 26.51 8.57
N ASN A 1061 25.69 26.80 7.82
CA ASN A 1061 26.49 25.81 7.15
C ASN A 1061 27.55 25.28 8.13
N PHE A 1062 27.27 24.12 8.73
CA PHE A 1062 28.16 23.54 9.73
C PHE A 1062 29.49 23.06 9.14
N LEU A 1063 29.60 22.86 7.82
CA LEU A 1063 30.87 22.54 7.15
C LEU A 1063 31.66 23.78 6.70
N ARG A 1064 31.25 24.99 7.11
CA ARG A 1064 31.85 26.26 6.65
C ARG A 1064 33.35 26.35 6.89
N GLN A 1065 33.84 25.95 8.07
CA GLN A 1065 35.30 25.98 8.35
C GLN A 1065 36.07 25.04 7.44
N LEU A 1066 35.51 23.88 7.12
CA LEU A 1066 36.14 22.88 6.28
C LEU A 1066 36.13 23.26 4.78
N ILE A 1067 35.10 23.98 4.32
CA ILE A 1067 34.89 24.22 2.88
C ILE A 1067 35.21 25.66 2.46
N PHE A 1068 34.68 26.65 3.19
CA PHE A 1068 34.62 28.04 2.73
C PHE A 1068 35.62 28.98 3.42
N ASN A 1069 36.25 28.57 4.52
CA ASN A 1069 37.29 29.38 5.15
C ASN A 1069 38.60 29.32 4.36
N THR A 1070 39.33 30.45 4.40
CA THR A 1070 40.69 30.60 3.86
C THR A 1070 41.76 30.07 4.83
N ASP A 1071 41.50 30.10 6.14
CA ASP A 1071 42.34 29.45 7.15
C ASP A 1071 42.18 27.92 7.06
N ASP A 1072 43.30 27.21 6.98
CA ASP A 1072 43.32 25.74 6.95
C ASP A 1072 43.07 25.14 8.35
N ASN A 1073 43.27 25.90 9.41
CA ASN A 1073 43.00 25.43 10.77
C ASN A 1073 41.50 25.44 11.06
N ILE A 1074 41.01 24.33 11.60
CA ILE A 1074 39.61 24.14 11.98
C ILE A 1074 39.55 24.15 13.51
N TYR A 1075 38.80 25.12 14.03
CA TYR A 1075 38.71 25.38 15.47
C TYR A 1075 37.42 24.85 16.05
N ILE A 1076 37.45 24.47 17.33
CA ILE A 1076 36.23 24.20 18.09
C ILE A 1076 35.39 25.49 18.11
N SER A 1077 34.12 25.35 17.75
CA SER A 1077 33.19 26.47 17.59
C SER A 1077 33.13 27.33 18.86
N GLY A 1078 33.50 28.61 18.71
CA GLY A 1078 33.52 29.59 19.80
C GLY A 1078 34.80 29.60 20.64
N THR A 1079 35.87 28.91 20.21
CA THR A 1079 37.18 28.87 20.87
C THR A 1079 38.32 29.13 19.86
N LYS A 1080 39.56 29.17 20.34
CA LYS A 1080 40.79 29.20 19.52
C LYS A 1080 41.53 27.85 19.49
N GLU A 1081 40.92 26.78 19.99
CA GLU A 1081 41.52 25.46 20.02
C GLU A 1081 41.39 24.78 18.65
N ILE A 1082 42.51 24.38 18.06
CA ILE A 1082 42.57 23.70 16.76
C ILE A 1082 42.32 22.21 16.97
N VAL A 1083 41.41 21.63 16.19
CA VAL A 1083 41.10 20.20 16.24
C VAL A 1083 41.45 19.49 14.94
N PHE A 1084 41.28 20.15 13.79
CA PHE A 1084 41.63 19.58 12.50
C PHE A 1084 42.37 20.59 11.63
N ASN A 1085 43.05 20.08 10.61
CA ASN A 1085 43.56 20.87 9.51
C ASN A 1085 42.86 20.44 8.21
N LYS A 1086 42.38 21.42 7.44
CA LYS A 1086 41.65 21.23 6.18
C LYS A 1086 42.48 20.45 5.16
N LYS A 1087 43.73 20.84 4.94
CA LYS A 1087 44.63 20.18 3.97
C LYS A 1087 44.89 18.72 4.36
N ASP A 1088 45.04 18.45 5.65
CA ASP A 1088 45.21 17.09 6.16
C ASP A 1088 43.97 16.21 5.90
N ILE A 1089 42.76 16.73 6.17
CA ILE A 1089 41.51 16.00 5.83
C ILE A 1089 41.40 15.73 4.33
N VAL A 1090 41.68 16.74 3.49
CA VAL A 1090 41.62 16.60 2.03
C VAL A 1090 42.64 15.57 1.55
N HIS A 1091 43.89 15.66 2.03
CA HIS A 1091 44.95 14.72 1.68
C HIS A 1091 44.60 13.27 2.06
N LYS A 1092 43.99 13.05 3.23
CA LYS A 1092 43.52 11.73 3.65
C LYS A 1092 42.42 11.18 2.76
N LEU A 1093 41.47 12.03 2.35
CA LEU A 1093 40.43 11.66 1.39
C LEU A 1093 41.01 11.30 0.02
N GLU A 1094 41.91 12.12 -0.52
CA GLU A 1094 42.61 11.86 -1.78
C GLU A 1094 43.42 10.55 -1.71
N THR A 1095 44.10 10.32 -0.58
CA THR A 1095 44.86 9.08 -0.34
C THR A 1095 43.94 7.86 -0.34
N ALA A 1096 42.79 7.94 0.33
CA ALA A 1096 41.81 6.85 0.33
C ALA A 1096 41.26 6.59 -1.09
N TYR A 1097 41.04 7.64 -1.89
CA TYR A 1097 40.67 7.49 -3.31
C TYR A 1097 41.75 6.78 -4.14
N GLY A 1098 43.03 6.98 -3.80
CA GLY A 1098 44.16 6.31 -4.43
C GLY A 1098 44.34 4.84 -4.03
N TYR A 1099 43.53 4.30 -3.11
CA TYR A 1099 43.65 2.90 -2.72
C TYR A 1099 43.32 1.95 -3.87
N LYS A 1100 44.33 1.17 -4.28
CA LYS A 1100 44.19 0.12 -5.29
C LYS A 1100 43.27 -1.02 -4.86
N TYR A 1101 43.12 -1.22 -3.55
CA TYR A 1101 42.33 -2.29 -2.98
C TYR A 1101 41.53 -1.78 -1.77
N MET A 1102 40.20 -1.91 -1.86
CA MET A 1102 39.27 -1.79 -0.74
C MET A 1102 38.53 -3.12 -0.55
N ASN A 1103 38.19 -3.46 0.68
CA ASN A 1103 37.64 -4.77 1.00
C ASN A 1103 36.15 -4.86 0.61
N ILE A 1104 35.88 -5.28 -0.63
CA ILE A 1104 34.53 -5.54 -1.12
C ILE A 1104 34.18 -7.01 -0.96
N SER A 1105 33.12 -7.28 -0.21
CA SER A 1105 32.59 -8.63 -0.06
C SER A 1105 31.16 -8.71 -0.59
N ARG A 1106 30.83 -9.82 -1.25
CA ARG A 1106 29.45 -10.13 -1.67
C ARG A 1106 28.89 -11.21 -0.76
N GLU A 1107 27.63 -11.06 -0.39
CA GLU A 1107 26.90 -12.08 0.37
C GLU A 1107 26.80 -13.38 -0.42
N CYS A 1108 27.49 -14.42 0.06
CA CYS A 1108 27.26 -15.79 -0.37
C CYS A 1108 25.83 -16.19 0.01
N CYS A 1109 25.02 -16.57 -0.97
CA CYS A 1109 23.65 -16.98 -0.73
C CYS A 1109 23.28 -18.21 -1.56
N GLN A 1110 22.41 -19.05 -0.99
CA GLN A 1110 21.70 -20.08 -1.72
C GLN A 1110 20.47 -19.46 -2.38
N LYS A 1111 20.16 -19.85 -3.61
CA LYS A 1111 18.93 -19.44 -4.27
C LYS A 1111 17.76 -20.19 -3.65
N THR A 1112 16.81 -19.43 -3.10
CA THR A 1112 15.52 -19.95 -2.62
C THR A 1112 14.40 -19.31 -3.45
N SER A 1113 14.06 -19.92 -4.58
CA SER A 1113 13.05 -19.43 -5.54
C SER A 1113 12.02 -20.51 -5.89
N SER A 1114 11.23 -20.29 -6.96
CA SER A 1114 10.48 -21.39 -7.58
C SER A 1114 11.44 -22.51 -8.01
N LEU A 1115 10.98 -23.75 -7.99
CA LEU A 1115 11.75 -24.92 -8.45
C LEU A 1115 11.92 -24.92 -9.98
N PHE A 1116 10.87 -24.48 -10.68
CA PHE A 1116 10.78 -24.39 -12.13
C PHE A 1116 9.76 -23.31 -12.52
N ASP A 1117 9.58 -23.06 -13.82
CA ASP A 1117 8.57 -22.15 -14.35
C ASP A 1117 7.18 -22.79 -14.35
N GLN A 1118 6.14 -22.00 -14.08
CA GLN A 1118 4.80 -22.53 -13.75
C GLN A 1118 3.97 -22.94 -14.97
N THR A 1119 4.40 -22.55 -16.17
CA THR A 1119 3.72 -22.89 -17.42
C THR A 1119 3.82 -24.39 -17.65
N LEU A 1120 2.67 -25.06 -17.77
CA LEU A 1120 2.60 -26.46 -18.17
C LEU A 1120 2.58 -26.54 -19.68
N TYR A 1121 3.59 -27.17 -20.27
CA TYR A 1121 3.71 -27.35 -21.70
C TYR A 1121 3.18 -28.72 -22.15
N ALA A 1122 2.62 -28.77 -23.35
CA ALA A 1122 2.18 -30.03 -23.97
C ALA A 1122 3.39 -30.93 -24.33
N HIS A 1123 3.15 -32.23 -24.46
CA HIS A 1123 4.18 -33.24 -24.74
C HIS A 1123 4.91 -33.03 -26.09
N ASN A 1124 4.28 -32.31 -27.04
CA ASN A 1124 4.80 -32.02 -28.38
C ASN A 1124 5.24 -30.55 -28.54
N SER A 1125 5.53 -29.86 -27.44
CA SER A 1125 5.95 -28.46 -27.48
C SER A 1125 7.41 -28.31 -27.93
N ASN A 1126 7.71 -27.29 -28.74
CA ASN A 1126 9.07 -26.98 -29.24
C ASN A 1126 10.01 -26.38 -28.16
N VAL A 1127 9.79 -26.67 -26.88
CA VAL A 1127 10.62 -26.16 -25.79
C VAL A 1127 11.95 -26.91 -25.80
N LYS A 1128 13.04 -26.21 -26.10
CA LYS A 1128 14.40 -26.75 -26.36
C LYS A 1128 15.06 -27.53 -25.20
N ASN A 1129 14.40 -27.69 -24.05
CA ASN A 1129 14.94 -28.35 -22.85
C ASN A 1129 14.06 -29.51 -22.39
N SER A 1130 14.66 -30.54 -21.80
CA SER A 1130 13.98 -31.68 -21.16
C SER A 1130 12.89 -31.18 -20.19
N LEU A 1131 11.63 -31.50 -20.48
CA LEU A 1131 10.51 -31.16 -19.62
C LEU A 1131 10.65 -31.88 -18.26
N ILE A 1132 10.21 -31.21 -17.20
CA ILE A 1132 10.14 -31.77 -15.85
C ILE A 1132 8.74 -32.40 -15.69
N PRO A 1133 8.63 -33.69 -15.32
CA PRO A 1133 7.34 -34.37 -15.16
C PRO A 1133 6.38 -33.62 -14.25
N LYS A 1134 5.10 -33.55 -14.64
CA LYS A 1134 4.03 -32.90 -13.84
C LYS A 1134 3.89 -33.51 -12.45
N LYS A 1135 4.03 -34.84 -12.36
CA LYS A 1135 4.05 -35.65 -11.12
C LYS A 1135 4.89 -36.91 -11.34
N LYS A 1136 5.33 -37.53 -10.24
CA LYS A 1136 5.90 -38.88 -10.26
C LYS A 1136 4.93 -39.84 -10.95
N GLY A 1137 5.44 -40.61 -11.91
CA GLY A 1137 4.64 -41.55 -12.70
C GLY A 1137 3.75 -40.91 -13.76
N LEU A 1138 3.93 -39.63 -14.12
CA LEU A 1138 3.31 -39.02 -15.31
C LEU A 1138 4.41 -38.62 -16.30
N PRO A 1139 4.79 -39.52 -17.24
CA PRO A 1139 5.86 -39.28 -18.22
C PRO A 1139 5.58 -38.07 -19.11
N THR A 1140 6.62 -37.31 -19.46
CA THR A 1140 6.49 -36.05 -20.22
C THR A 1140 6.12 -36.28 -21.68
N GLU A 1141 6.44 -37.46 -22.21
CA GLU A 1141 6.11 -37.92 -23.55
C GLU A 1141 4.60 -38.08 -23.75
N ILE A 1142 3.85 -38.30 -22.67
CA ILE A 1142 2.39 -38.47 -22.67
C ILE A 1142 1.70 -37.21 -22.13
N TYR A 1143 2.19 -36.68 -21.01
CA TYR A 1143 1.49 -35.65 -20.23
C TYR A 1143 2.11 -34.25 -20.35
N GLY A 1144 3.23 -34.11 -21.06
CA GLY A 1144 4.03 -32.90 -21.06
C GLY A 1144 4.64 -32.60 -19.69
N GLY A 1145 5.04 -31.37 -19.45
CA GLY A 1145 5.75 -31.01 -18.22
C GLY A 1145 6.05 -29.53 -18.07
N TYR A 1146 6.80 -29.23 -17.01
CA TYR A 1146 7.29 -27.88 -16.69
C TYR A 1146 8.68 -27.65 -17.31
N SER A 1147 9.11 -26.40 -17.38
CA SER A 1147 10.44 -26.02 -17.90
C SER A 1147 11.21 -25.16 -16.91
N GLY A 1148 12.49 -24.89 -17.20
CA GLY A 1148 13.27 -23.88 -16.48
C GLY A 1148 13.65 -24.28 -15.06
N ASN A 1149 14.27 -25.45 -14.88
CA ASN A 1149 14.81 -25.89 -13.60
C ASN A 1149 15.69 -24.79 -12.96
N LYS A 1150 15.52 -24.55 -11.65
CA LYS A 1150 16.24 -23.51 -10.91
C LYS A 1150 17.07 -24.12 -9.80
N ASP A 1151 18.37 -24.27 -10.05
CA ASP A 1151 19.30 -24.82 -9.07
C ASP A 1151 19.53 -23.86 -7.90
N SER A 1152 19.61 -24.43 -6.69
CA SER A 1152 19.78 -23.66 -5.45
C SER A 1152 21.22 -23.18 -5.26
N PHE A 1153 22.19 -24.03 -5.60
CA PHE A 1153 23.62 -23.76 -5.59
C PHE A 1153 24.32 -24.70 -6.59
N LEU A 1154 25.56 -24.39 -6.93
CA LEU A 1154 26.42 -25.29 -7.69
C LEU A 1154 27.24 -26.10 -6.68
N SER A 1155 27.17 -27.42 -6.76
CA SER A 1155 27.93 -28.37 -5.93
C SER A 1155 29.20 -28.81 -6.62
#